data_AF-A0A3N7EIN5-F1
#
_entry.id   AF-A0A3N7EIN5-F1
#
_cell.length_a   1.000
_cell.length_b   1.000
_cell.length_c   1.000
_cell.angle_alpha   90.00
_cell.angle_beta   90.00
_cell.angle_gamma   90.00
#
_symmetry.space_group_name_H-M   'P 1'
#
loop_
_entity.id
_entity.type
_entity.pdbx_description
1 polymer ?
#
loop_
_entity_poly.entity_id
_entity_poly.type
_entity_poly.pdbx_seq_one_letter_code
_entity_poly.pdbx_strand_id
1 'polypeptide(L)'
;MTQASEHQLSVREKVGYGFGDLASNMFWQMFSIFIAKYYTDVFLLSAATMGTMLLVTRMGDAVIDPVIGAIADRTRTRWGFFRPYLLWMAIPMAVTAVATFTVPNLQGTAKVVYAYVTLSLMMVAYSAINIPYSALLGVLTPDSKQRTSASGYRFVMALLPVFVIVNTAMPMAHYFGGSDTSPRGWQMTMLIYSVIAVIFYWACFALTQERVHPELSQKTSLKNDVKDLLANRPWLVLCAVGIAALTFNNIRGTVTIFYFENVVPGGKDWFGPVMTTGAVAFIVGVMLTPALSKRFGKRNFYMVSMSVTALLTAAFYFVPSDNLALVWGANTLINLCAAPTAPLVWAMYADTADYAEWKNGRRATGLVFSAASFAQKLGWAVGGAGAGWLLSFYGYQANAAQSAQTIDGIVKMMSLIPAVGAALAVAALWFYELDEKTVDTMASELAIRRAQAPAPSAMPSPDSTASPEPDQEYASPPNSTASTLEPDELPTPSMQTAMPSTSLPPSMSRSPDGSTSNRFHFHGLEGQGLPASPSQAEPALSSAARAALSLEFRQALHQGVHGLCFSPYTEGQAPGARISAPQIRQRLEIIRPHTQWIRSFSCTDGHEQTPRIAHELGLKTLVGAWLGSNKAINEREIEGLIAVARAGHADLVAVGNEVLLRKDMSEDELLATIERVKEALPGVPVGYVDAYYLFEQHPRITAACDVILSNCYPFWEGCPREQAVAYMQDMWQRTQAVAGGKRVIISETGWPDQGSAFHGARPSQDGAMRYFLDTQQWAKQANVDVFYFAAFDEAWKVGQEGDVGAFWGLWNKDGKLKFEE
;
A
#
# COMPACT_ATOMS: atom_id res chain seq x y z
N MET A 1 14.96 -6.28 28.89
CA MET A 1 14.63 -5.31 27.83
C MET A 1 14.96 -5.97 26.51
N THR A 2 13.98 -6.62 25.88
CA THR A 2 14.19 -7.62 24.81
C THR A 2 13.49 -7.18 23.53
N GLN A 3 14.32 -6.82 22.52
CA GLN A 3 14.20 -6.67 21.05
C GLN A 3 12.85 -6.53 20.29
N ALA A 4 11.67 -6.85 20.82
CA ALA A 4 10.41 -6.74 20.08
C ALA A 4 9.90 -5.29 19.87
N SER A 5 10.45 -4.31 20.62
CA SER A 5 10.10 -2.90 20.46
C SER A 5 10.87 -2.19 19.33
N GLU A 6 11.79 -2.85 18.63
CA GLU A 6 12.72 -2.17 17.73
C GLU A 6 12.14 -1.78 16.36
N HIS A 7 10.97 -2.30 15.95
CA HIS A 7 10.46 -2.12 14.57
C HIS A 7 9.18 -1.28 14.39
N GLN A 8 8.49 -0.85 15.45
CA GLN A 8 7.35 0.07 15.31
C GLN A 8 7.81 1.53 15.29
N LEU A 9 7.42 2.28 14.25
CA LEU A 9 7.70 3.71 14.16
C LEU A 9 6.88 4.47 15.21
N SER A 10 7.57 5.13 16.13
CA SER A 10 6.92 6.03 17.08
C SER A 10 6.26 7.22 16.35
N VAL A 11 5.26 7.85 16.97
CA VAL A 11 4.66 9.09 16.42
C VAL A 11 5.75 10.16 16.21
N ARG A 12 6.74 10.21 17.11
CA ARG A 12 7.91 11.08 17.00
C ARG A 12 8.70 10.83 15.72
N GLU A 13 8.92 9.57 15.36
CA GLU A 13 9.62 9.21 14.12
C GLU A 13 8.79 9.46 12.87
N LYS A 14 7.46 9.26 12.93
CA LYS A 14 6.56 9.55 11.81
C LYS A 14 6.50 11.05 11.52
N VAL A 15 6.40 11.87 12.56
CA VAL A 15 6.51 13.34 12.48
C VAL A 15 7.91 13.73 11.99
N GLY A 16 8.95 13.11 12.54
CA GLY A 16 10.34 13.30 12.12
C GLY A 16 10.55 13.04 10.63
N TYR A 17 10.03 11.91 10.13
CA TYR A 17 10.05 11.59 8.70
C TYR A 17 9.31 12.67 7.89
N GLY A 18 8.15 13.15 8.35
CA GLY A 18 7.41 14.22 7.69
C GLY A 18 8.16 15.55 7.58
N PHE A 19 9.09 15.86 8.50
CA PHE A 19 9.89 17.09 8.42
C PHE A 19 10.79 17.15 7.18
N GLY A 20 11.23 16.01 6.63
CA GLY A 20 11.98 15.99 5.38
C GLY A 20 11.17 16.56 4.21
N ASP A 21 9.90 16.15 4.07
CA ASP A 21 9.03 16.65 3.00
C ASP A 21 8.61 18.09 3.23
N LEU A 22 8.41 18.50 4.50
CA LEU A 22 8.16 19.91 4.84
C LEU A 22 9.31 20.80 4.37
N ALA A 23 10.55 20.43 4.73
CA ALA A 23 11.75 21.17 4.32
C ALA A 23 11.88 21.25 2.80
N SER A 24 11.73 20.13 2.10
CA SER A 24 11.76 20.09 0.63
C SER A 24 10.67 20.95 0.00
N ASN A 25 9.46 20.94 0.55
CA ASN A 25 8.36 21.76 0.03
C ASN A 25 8.59 23.26 0.22
N MET A 26 9.41 23.70 1.20
CA MET A 26 9.78 25.12 1.29
C MET A 26 10.51 25.62 0.03
N PHE A 27 11.42 24.81 -0.51
CA PHE A 27 12.14 25.14 -1.74
C PHE A 27 11.26 24.93 -2.97
N TRP A 28 10.50 23.84 -3.01
CA TRP A 28 9.66 23.50 -4.15
C TRP A 28 8.57 24.55 -4.41
N GLN A 29 7.93 25.08 -3.36
CA GLN A 29 6.88 26.09 -3.53
C GLN A 29 7.45 27.44 -3.96
N MET A 30 8.61 27.85 -3.45
CA MET A 30 9.31 29.05 -3.93
C MET A 30 9.65 28.92 -5.42
N PHE A 31 10.15 27.75 -5.82
CA PHE A 31 10.40 27.47 -7.23
C PHE A 31 9.10 27.47 -8.04
N SER A 32 8.07 26.73 -7.62
CA SER A 32 6.87 26.52 -8.43
C SER A 32 6.01 27.77 -8.61
N ILE A 33 5.99 28.66 -7.61
CA ILE A 33 5.05 29.79 -7.57
C ILE A 33 5.76 31.11 -7.91
N PHE A 34 6.97 31.33 -7.39
CA PHE A 34 7.62 32.64 -7.42
C PHE A 34 8.81 32.74 -8.37
N ILE A 35 9.35 31.63 -8.90
CA ILE A 35 10.58 31.68 -9.72
C ILE A 35 10.40 32.52 -10.99
N ALA A 36 9.23 32.44 -11.63
CA ALA A 36 8.96 33.18 -12.86
C ALA A 36 8.89 34.68 -12.57
N LYS A 37 8.15 35.09 -11.53
CA LYS A 37 8.10 36.49 -11.06
C LYS A 37 9.49 36.97 -10.66
N TYR A 38 10.22 36.19 -9.88
CA TYR A 38 11.56 36.57 -9.44
C TYR A 38 12.50 36.80 -10.64
N TYR A 39 12.57 35.88 -11.60
CA TYR A 39 13.48 36.04 -12.73
C TYR A 39 13.09 37.15 -13.69
N THR A 40 11.81 37.49 -13.79
CA THR A 40 11.34 38.58 -14.65
C THR A 40 11.40 39.93 -13.96
N ASP A 41 10.81 40.08 -12.77
CA ASP A 41 10.61 41.38 -12.10
C ASP A 41 11.77 41.80 -11.19
N VAL A 42 12.51 40.84 -10.63
CA VAL A 42 13.61 41.10 -9.68
C VAL A 42 14.96 40.93 -10.37
N PHE A 43 15.15 39.77 -11.01
CA PHE A 43 16.37 39.45 -11.72
C PHE A 43 16.43 40.12 -13.10
N LEU A 44 15.31 40.58 -13.66
CA LEU A 44 15.25 41.32 -14.94
C LEU A 44 15.76 40.51 -16.15
N LEU A 45 15.41 39.22 -16.23
CA LEU A 45 15.53 38.43 -17.45
C LEU A 45 14.29 38.61 -18.32
N SER A 46 14.46 38.48 -19.64
CA SER A 46 13.30 38.36 -20.51
C SER A 46 12.50 37.10 -20.16
N ALA A 47 11.16 37.17 -20.31
CA ALA A 47 10.30 36.02 -20.06
C ALA A 47 10.66 34.81 -20.94
N ALA A 48 11.13 35.05 -22.17
CA ALA A 48 11.60 33.99 -23.06
C ALA A 48 12.89 33.32 -22.56
N THR A 49 13.87 34.10 -22.10
CA THR A 49 15.11 33.57 -21.50
C THR A 49 14.80 32.74 -20.25
N MET A 50 13.91 33.25 -19.39
CA MET A 50 13.45 32.53 -18.20
C MET A 50 12.77 31.20 -18.59
N GLY A 51 11.85 31.19 -19.55
CA GLY A 51 11.17 29.97 -20.00
C GLY A 51 12.15 28.92 -20.53
N THR A 52 13.09 29.32 -21.38
CA THR A 52 14.14 28.43 -21.91
C THR A 52 15.07 27.94 -20.80
N MET A 53 15.38 28.77 -19.81
CA MET A 53 16.18 28.36 -18.66
C MET A 53 15.48 27.28 -17.84
N LEU A 54 14.20 27.48 -17.49
CA LEU A 54 13.42 26.49 -16.75
C LEU A 54 13.35 25.15 -17.50
N LEU A 55 13.20 25.18 -18.83
CA LEU A 55 13.22 23.98 -19.68
C LEU A 55 14.55 23.22 -19.55
N VAL A 56 15.67 23.91 -19.78
CA VAL A 56 17.00 23.30 -19.80
C VAL A 56 17.34 22.73 -18.41
N THR A 57 17.09 23.48 -17.34
CA THR A 57 17.36 22.99 -15.98
C THR A 57 16.54 21.74 -15.66
N ARG A 58 15.27 21.69 -16.07
CA ARG A 58 14.37 20.56 -15.80
C ARG A 58 14.71 19.31 -16.61
N MET A 59 15.21 19.48 -17.84
CA MET A 59 15.74 18.37 -18.64
C MET A 59 17.02 17.80 -18.03
N GLY A 60 17.86 18.65 -17.42
CA GLY A 60 19.01 18.21 -16.63
C GLY A 60 18.63 17.28 -15.48
N ASP A 61 17.58 17.60 -14.73
CA ASP A 61 17.10 16.80 -13.60
C ASP A 61 16.66 15.38 -14.02
N ALA A 62 16.15 15.23 -15.24
CA ALA A 62 15.76 13.91 -15.76
C ALA A 62 16.97 12.97 -15.92
N VAL A 63 18.16 13.52 -16.15
CA VAL A 63 19.42 12.77 -16.30
C VAL A 63 20.11 12.57 -14.97
N ILE A 64 20.08 13.58 -14.10
CA ILE A 64 20.82 13.61 -12.82
C ILE A 64 20.19 12.66 -11.79
N ASP A 65 18.86 12.55 -11.76
CA ASP A 65 18.15 11.80 -10.74
C ASP A 65 18.53 10.29 -10.69
N PRO A 66 18.57 9.55 -11.81
CA PRO A 66 19.07 8.16 -11.80
C PRO A 66 20.50 8.03 -11.28
N VAL A 67 21.38 9.01 -11.57
CA VAL A 67 22.77 9.01 -11.10
C VAL A 67 22.80 9.17 -9.58
N ILE A 68 22.03 10.11 -9.03
CA ILE A 68 21.93 10.31 -7.58
C ILE A 68 21.35 9.08 -6.88
N GLY A 69 20.31 8.45 -7.45
CA GLY A 69 19.76 7.20 -6.92
C GLY A 69 20.82 6.10 -6.85
N ALA A 70 21.58 5.90 -7.93
CA ALA A 70 22.66 4.91 -7.97
C ALA A 70 23.81 5.20 -6.98
N ILE A 71 24.10 6.48 -6.72
CA ILE A 71 25.08 6.88 -5.69
C ILE A 71 24.50 6.58 -4.30
N ALA A 72 23.25 6.94 -4.04
CA ALA A 72 22.58 6.74 -2.75
C ALA A 72 22.53 5.26 -2.35
N ASP A 73 22.20 4.38 -3.29
CA ASP A 73 22.13 2.93 -3.05
C ASP A 73 23.49 2.30 -2.72
N ARG A 74 24.60 2.93 -3.13
CA ARG A 74 25.98 2.49 -2.86
C ARG A 74 26.59 3.14 -1.63
N THR A 75 26.00 4.20 -1.12
CA THR A 75 26.49 4.90 0.08
C THR A 75 26.38 3.98 1.30
N ARG A 76 27.49 3.83 2.01
CA ARG A 76 27.58 3.08 3.27
C ARG A 76 28.29 3.96 4.28
N THR A 77 27.58 4.36 5.33
CA THR A 77 28.12 5.22 6.37
C THR A 77 27.68 4.73 7.75
N ARG A 78 28.35 5.20 8.80
CA ARG A 78 27.92 4.95 10.19
C ARG A 78 26.53 5.50 10.54
N TRP A 79 25.98 6.39 9.72
CA TRP A 79 24.67 7.04 9.95
C TRP A 79 23.55 6.42 9.10
N GLY A 80 23.86 5.39 8.31
CA GLY A 80 22.95 4.74 7.37
C GLY A 80 23.33 4.98 5.90
N PHE A 81 22.39 4.67 5.03
CA PHE A 81 22.47 4.71 3.57
C PHE A 81 21.92 6.04 3.05
N PHE A 82 20.71 6.42 3.50
CA PHE A 82 19.95 7.55 2.96
C PHE A 82 19.91 8.77 3.88
N ARG A 83 19.88 8.56 5.20
CA ARG A 83 19.92 9.62 6.22
C ARG A 83 21.09 10.60 6.09
N PRO A 84 22.33 10.20 5.75
CA PRO A 84 23.46 11.13 5.64
C PRO A 84 23.22 12.27 4.66
N TYR A 85 22.44 12.05 3.61
CA TYR A 85 22.10 13.09 2.62
C TYR A 85 21.30 14.24 3.24
N LEU A 86 20.40 13.95 4.19
CA LEU A 86 19.67 14.98 4.94
C LEU A 86 20.59 15.84 5.80
N LEU A 87 21.72 15.30 6.26
CA LEU A 87 22.70 16.02 7.05
C LEU A 87 23.65 16.84 6.16
N TRP A 88 24.26 16.19 5.17
CA TRP A 88 25.33 16.76 4.35
C TRP A 88 24.83 17.70 3.27
N MET A 89 23.71 17.37 2.62
CA MET A 89 23.20 18.16 1.49
C MET A 89 22.28 19.30 1.92
N ALA A 90 21.81 19.34 3.18
CA ALA A 90 20.98 20.43 3.68
C ALA A 90 21.66 21.82 3.55
N ILE A 91 22.95 21.92 3.89
CA ILE A 91 23.69 23.19 3.77
C ILE A 91 23.96 23.56 2.30
N PRO A 92 24.50 22.67 1.44
CA PRO A 92 24.57 22.93 0.00
C PRO A 92 23.25 23.37 -0.62
N MET A 93 22.14 22.75 -0.22
CA MET A 93 20.79 23.13 -0.66
C MET A 93 20.45 24.56 -0.26
N ALA A 94 20.66 24.91 1.01
CA ALA A 94 20.43 26.28 1.49
C ALA A 94 21.31 27.33 0.78
N VAL A 95 22.61 27.04 0.61
CA VAL A 95 23.56 27.95 -0.04
C VAL A 95 23.19 28.17 -1.51
N THR A 96 22.91 27.10 -2.25
CA THR A 96 22.54 27.19 -3.68
C THR A 96 21.17 27.84 -3.87
N ALA A 97 20.23 27.60 -2.95
CA ALA A 97 18.95 28.27 -2.95
C ALA A 97 19.07 29.79 -2.71
N VAL A 98 19.86 30.22 -1.72
CA VAL A 98 20.13 31.65 -1.49
C VAL A 98 20.88 32.26 -2.69
N ALA A 99 21.84 31.55 -3.26
CA ALA A 99 22.56 32.00 -4.45
C ALA A 99 21.62 32.20 -5.66
N THR A 100 20.64 31.31 -5.84
CA THR A 100 19.61 31.42 -6.88
C THR A 100 18.76 32.68 -6.72
N PHE A 101 18.45 33.05 -5.47
CA PHE A 101 17.69 34.27 -5.15
C PHE A 101 18.60 35.49 -4.88
N THR A 102 19.86 35.43 -5.30
CA THR A 102 20.80 36.56 -5.24
C THR A 102 21.01 37.13 -6.64
N VAL A 103 20.79 38.44 -6.80
CA VAL A 103 21.11 39.14 -8.05
C VAL A 103 22.55 39.65 -7.97
N PRO A 104 23.51 39.07 -8.70
CA PRO A 104 24.88 39.58 -8.71
C PRO A 104 24.96 40.86 -9.55
N ASN A 105 25.98 41.67 -9.31
CA ASN A 105 26.30 42.84 -10.15
C ASN A 105 26.99 42.40 -11.46
N LEU A 106 26.31 41.58 -12.26
CA LEU A 106 26.72 41.11 -13.57
C LEU A 106 25.78 41.66 -14.64
N GLN A 107 26.26 41.81 -15.86
CA GLN A 107 25.48 42.31 -17.00
C GLN A 107 25.51 41.33 -18.18
N GLY A 108 24.54 41.47 -19.09
CA GLY A 108 24.45 40.70 -20.32
C GLY A 108 24.49 39.18 -20.10
N THR A 109 25.26 38.47 -20.93
CA THR A 109 25.34 37.01 -20.91
C THR A 109 25.84 36.44 -19.59
N ALA A 110 26.75 37.12 -18.88
CA ALA A 110 27.29 36.64 -17.60
C ALA A 110 26.21 36.54 -16.52
N LYS A 111 25.25 37.47 -16.53
CA LYS A 111 24.09 37.46 -15.63
C LYS A 111 23.16 36.27 -15.91
N VAL A 112 22.95 35.95 -17.18
CA VAL A 112 22.16 34.77 -17.60
C VAL A 112 22.88 33.48 -17.20
N VAL A 113 24.18 33.37 -17.46
CA VAL A 113 24.98 32.20 -17.08
C VAL A 113 24.94 31.96 -15.58
N TYR A 114 25.05 33.02 -14.76
CA TYR A 114 24.90 32.91 -13.31
C TYR A 114 23.54 32.28 -12.94
N ALA A 115 22.43 32.79 -13.49
CA ALA A 115 21.10 32.27 -13.21
C ALA A 115 20.95 30.78 -13.57
N TYR A 116 21.47 30.37 -14.73
CA TYR A 116 21.51 28.97 -15.14
C TYR A 116 22.28 28.11 -14.15
N VAL A 117 23.51 28.53 -13.80
CA VAL A 117 24.38 27.75 -12.91
C VAL A 117 23.77 27.63 -11.51
N THR A 118 23.31 28.72 -10.90
CA THR A 118 22.75 28.68 -9.54
C THR A 118 21.47 27.85 -9.49
N LEU A 119 20.59 28.01 -10.48
CA LEU A 119 19.34 27.25 -10.53
C LEU A 119 19.61 25.76 -10.75
N SER A 120 20.52 25.40 -11.66
CA SER A 120 20.91 24.00 -11.87
C SER A 120 21.52 23.40 -10.60
N LEU A 121 22.43 24.09 -9.93
CA LEU A 121 23.04 23.61 -8.69
C LEU A 121 22.01 23.41 -7.58
N MET A 122 21.04 24.33 -7.46
CA MET A 122 19.92 24.17 -6.53
C MET A 122 19.09 22.92 -6.85
N MET A 123 18.80 22.65 -8.12
CA MET A 123 18.05 21.44 -8.51
C MET A 123 18.83 20.16 -8.23
N VAL A 124 20.15 20.14 -8.49
CA VAL A 124 21.00 19.00 -8.14
C VAL A 124 20.99 18.74 -6.62
N ALA A 125 21.14 19.80 -5.82
CA ALA A 125 21.08 19.69 -4.36
C ALA A 125 19.69 19.21 -3.88
N TYR A 126 18.62 19.68 -4.53
CA TYR A 126 17.26 19.24 -4.25
C TYR A 126 17.09 17.74 -4.53
N SER A 127 17.51 17.25 -5.69
CA SER A 127 17.45 15.83 -6.04
C SER A 127 18.33 14.97 -5.12
N ALA A 128 19.51 15.48 -4.73
CA ALA A 128 20.44 14.79 -3.83
C ALA A 128 19.85 14.55 -2.44
N ILE A 129 18.85 15.33 -2.02
CA ILE A 129 18.10 15.10 -0.79
C ILE A 129 16.87 14.24 -1.06
N ASN A 130 16.04 14.62 -2.04
CA ASN A 130 14.69 14.09 -2.18
C ASN A 130 14.65 12.63 -2.65
N ILE A 131 15.61 12.21 -3.48
CA ILE A 131 15.67 10.82 -3.95
C ILE A 131 16.02 9.86 -2.80
N PRO A 132 17.14 10.06 -2.05
CA PRO A 132 17.40 9.29 -0.83
C PRO A 132 16.27 9.38 0.19
N TYR A 133 15.69 10.57 0.39
CA TYR A 133 14.59 10.76 1.34
C TYR A 133 13.33 9.96 0.96
N SER A 134 13.01 9.84 -0.32
CA SER A 134 11.87 9.02 -0.77
C SER A 134 12.13 7.52 -0.54
N ALA A 135 13.38 7.09 -0.74
CA ALA A 135 13.81 5.71 -0.47
C ALA A 135 13.90 5.39 1.03
N LEU A 136 14.14 6.41 1.88
CA LEU A 136 14.28 6.28 3.33
C LEU A 136 13.09 5.54 3.96
N LEU A 137 11.85 5.77 3.51
CA LEU A 137 10.66 5.11 4.06
C LEU A 137 10.75 3.57 3.99
N GLY A 138 11.36 3.04 2.93
CA GLY A 138 11.55 1.60 2.74
C GLY A 138 12.52 0.98 3.74
N VAL A 139 13.47 1.77 4.26
CA VAL A 139 14.47 1.29 5.24
C VAL A 139 14.18 1.71 6.68
N LEU A 140 13.22 2.61 6.90
CA LEU A 140 12.74 2.96 8.25
C LEU A 140 11.98 1.81 8.91
N THR A 141 11.18 1.07 8.12
CA THR A 141 10.36 -0.04 8.64
C THR A 141 10.00 -1.06 7.54
N PRO A 142 10.08 -2.37 7.83
CA PRO A 142 9.62 -3.40 6.92
C PRO A 142 8.07 -3.50 6.91
N ASP A 143 7.39 -2.95 7.92
CA ASP A 143 5.92 -2.99 8.06
C ASP A 143 5.21 -2.02 7.09
N SER A 144 4.37 -2.59 6.22
CA SER A 144 3.56 -1.84 5.25
C SER A 144 2.57 -0.87 5.90
N LYS A 145 1.94 -1.23 7.04
CA LYS A 145 0.99 -0.36 7.75
C LYS A 145 1.72 0.86 8.33
N GLN A 146 2.93 0.67 8.86
CA GLN A 146 3.76 1.78 9.36
C GLN A 146 4.23 2.68 8.23
N ARG A 147 4.57 2.12 7.05
CA ARG A 147 4.87 2.92 5.84
C ARG A 147 3.68 3.78 5.41
N THR A 148 2.49 3.20 5.31
CA THR A 148 1.25 3.95 4.97
C THR A 148 0.96 5.04 5.99
N SER A 149 1.08 4.73 7.28
CA SER A 149 0.90 5.70 8.37
C SER A 149 1.91 6.85 8.27
N ALA A 150 3.20 6.55 8.17
CA ALA A 150 4.26 7.56 8.02
C ALA A 150 4.08 8.40 6.73
N SER A 151 3.61 7.80 5.63
CA SER A 151 3.25 8.54 4.42
C SER A 151 2.08 9.52 4.63
N GLY A 152 1.14 9.20 5.51
CA GLY A 152 0.08 10.12 5.92
C GLY A 152 0.64 11.36 6.64
N TYR A 153 1.57 11.17 7.59
CA TYR A 153 2.26 12.29 8.25
C TYR A 153 3.08 13.11 7.26
N ARG A 154 3.81 12.45 6.35
CA ARG A 154 4.56 13.09 5.25
C ARG A 154 3.65 14.00 4.43
N PHE A 155 2.49 13.51 4.00
CA PHE A 155 1.55 14.27 3.19
C PHE A 155 1.03 15.53 3.89
N VAL A 156 0.66 15.44 5.17
CA VAL A 156 0.22 16.62 5.94
C VAL A 156 1.34 17.65 6.06
N MET A 157 2.56 17.19 6.34
CA MET A 157 3.74 18.05 6.48
C MET A 157 4.14 18.73 5.16
N ALA A 158 3.92 18.07 4.02
CA ALA A 158 4.15 18.63 2.69
C ALA A 158 3.24 19.81 2.33
N LEU A 159 2.04 19.89 2.93
CA LEU A 159 1.05 20.93 2.64
C LEU A 159 1.33 22.23 3.41
N LEU A 160 1.94 22.16 4.59
CA LEU A 160 2.19 23.34 5.44
C LEU A 160 3.00 24.45 4.73
N PRO A 161 4.10 24.14 4.01
CA PRO A 161 4.88 25.17 3.31
C PRO A 161 4.09 25.94 2.26
N VAL A 162 3.09 25.33 1.62
CA VAL A 162 2.24 26.01 0.63
C VAL A 162 1.58 27.22 1.29
N PHE A 163 0.92 27.01 2.43
CA PHE A 163 0.22 28.07 3.16
C PHE A 163 1.16 29.15 3.67
N VAL A 164 2.34 28.76 4.15
CA VAL A 164 3.34 29.73 4.60
C VAL A 164 3.83 30.58 3.43
N ILE A 165 4.25 29.96 2.33
CA ILE A 165 4.94 30.65 1.24
C ILE A 165 4.00 31.56 0.46
N VAL A 166 2.79 31.11 0.10
CA VAL A 166 1.86 31.94 -0.69
C VAL A 166 1.42 33.21 0.04
N ASN A 167 1.41 33.17 1.39
CA ASN A 167 0.99 34.31 2.21
C ASN A 167 2.15 35.15 2.74
N THR A 168 3.38 34.62 2.83
CA THR A 168 4.50 35.34 3.49
C THR A 168 5.62 35.75 2.55
N ALA A 169 5.80 35.13 1.37
CA ALA A 169 6.96 35.40 0.52
C ALA A 169 7.03 36.86 0.02
N MET A 170 5.94 37.38 -0.57
CA MET A 170 5.90 38.79 -1.02
C MET A 170 5.96 39.78 0.15
N PRO A 171 5.15 39.64 1.23
CA PRO A 171 5.27 40.54 2.39
C PRO A 171 6.66 40.55 3.03
N MET A 172 7.35 39.41 3.11
CA MET A 172 8.72 39.35 3.63
C MET A 172 9.71 40.03 2.69
N ALA A 173 9.59 39.81 1.37
CA ALA A 173 10.44 40.48 0.39
C ALA A 173 10.28 42.01 0.46
N HIS A 174 9.04 42.48 0.58
CA HIS A 174 8.74 43.89 0.79
C HIS A 174 9.32 44.41 2.12
N TYR A 175 9.14 43.67 3.22
CA TYR A 175 9.63 44.07 4.55
C TYR A 175 11.15 44.21 4.62
N PHE A 176 11.90 43.23 4.11
CA PHE A 176 13.37 43.26 4.15
C PHE A 176 14.00 44.12 3.06
N GLY A 177 13.29 44.31 1.95
CA GLY A 177 13.80 44.96 0.76
C GLY A 177 13.26 46.37 0.49
N GLY A 178 12.21 46.79 1.19
CA GLY A 178 11.48 48.05 1.00
C GLY A 178 10.57 48.08 -0.24
N SER A 179 10.54 47.02 -1.05
CA SER A 179 9.69 46.88 -2.23
C SER A 179 9.54 45.41 -2.63
N ASP A 180 8.46 45.09 -3.35
CA ASP A 180 8.17 43.73 -3.85
C ASP A 180 9.22 43.22 -4.85
N THR A 181 10.01 44.12 -5.42
CA THR A 181 10.98 43.83 -6.50
C THR A 181 12.43 43.93 -6.02
N SER A 182 12.64 44.17 -4.72
CA SER A 182 13.97 44.33 -4.14
C SER A 182 14.77 43.03 -4.13
N PRO A 183 15.94 42.95 -4.81
CA PRO A 183 16.79 41.77 -4.81
C PRO A 183 17.18 41.31 -3.40
N ARG A 184 17.50 42.27 -2.51
CA ARG A 184 17.86 41.99 -1.12
C ARG A 184 16.69 41.41 -0.34
N GLY A 185 15.47 41.90 -0.58
CA GLY A 185 14.25 41.40 0.05
C GLY A 185 14.02 39.91 -0.21
N TRP A 186 14.10 39.52 -1.49
CA TRP A 186 13.98 38.12 -1.91
C TRP A 186 15.12 37.24 -1.39
N GLN A 187 16.36 37.75 -1.41
CA GLN A 187 17.50 37.04 -0.86
C GLN A 187 17.34 36.73 0.64
N MET A 188 16.91 37.72 1.44
CA MET A 188 16.69 37.55 2.89
C MET A 188 15.51 36.63 3.19
N THR A 189 14.43 36.74 2.40
CA THR A 189 13.30 35.83 2.50
C THR A 189 13.73 34.38 2.25
N MET A 190 14.51 34.16 1.19
CA MET A 190 15.03 32.83 0.87
C MET A 190 16.03 32.33 1.92
N LEU A 191 16.84 33.20 2.51
CA LEU A 191 17.74 32.84 3.60
C LEU A 191 16.96 32.32 4.82
N ILE A 192 15.89 33.00 5.23
CA ILE A 192 15.06 32.58 6.37
C ILE A 192 14.40 31.23 6.08
N TYR A 193 13.79 31.06 4.92
CA TYR A 193 13.20 29.77 4.52
C TYR A 193 14.24 28.66 4.46
N SER A 194 15.43 28.95 3.95
CA SER A 194 16.53 27.98 3.88
C SER A 194 17.01 27.56 5.27
N VAL A 195 17.16 28.51 6.21
CA VAL A 195 17.53 28.22 7.60
C VAL A 195 16.49 27.33 8.27
N ILE A 196 15.20 27.66 8.11
CA ILE A 196 14.09 26.86 8.65
C ILE A 196 14.11 25.44 8.05
N ALA A 197 14.28 25.32 6.72
CA ALA A 197 14.32 24.03 6.05
C ALA A 197 15.53 23.18 6.48
N VAL A 198 16.72 23.79 6.70
CA VAL A 198 17.90 23.09 7.25
C VAL A 198 17.60 22.52 8.63
N ILE A 199 16.95 23.31 9.51
CA ILE A 199 16.55 22.84 10.85
C ILE A 199 15.64 21.63 10.73
N PHE A 200 14.66 21.65 9.83
CA PHE A 200 13.75 20.52 9.60
C PHE A 200 14.43 19.31 8.96
N TYR A 201 15.38 19.48 8.04
CA TYR A 201 16.17 18.37 7.51
C TYR A 201 17.01 17.70 8.61
N TRP A 202 17.65 18.49 9.47
CA TRP A 202 18.40 17.96 10.60
C TRP A 202 17.50 17.34 11.66
N ALA A 203 16.30 17.89 11.87
CA ALA A 203 15.29 17.26 12.72
C ALA A 203 14.85 15.92 12.13
N CYS A 204 14.60 15.82 10.82
CA CYS A 204 14.30 14.56 10.14
C CYS A 204 15.44 13.56 10.32
N PHE A 205 16.69 13.98 10.13
CA PHE A 205 17.86 13.14 10.37
C PHE A 205 17.93 12.64 11.81
N ALA A 206 17.78 13.51 12.80
CA ALA A 206 17.91 13.17 14.22
C ALA A 206 16.74 12.33 14.75
N LEU A 207 15.55 12.52 14.19
CA LEU A 207 14.31 11.87 14.64
C LEU A 207 14.00 10.58 13.89
N THR A 208 14.77 10.19 12.88
CA THR A 208 14.56 8.94 12.13
C THR A 208 15.73 8.00 12.35
N GLN A 209 15.51 6.69 12.24
CA GLN A 209 16.56 5.67 12.29
C GLN A 209 16.32 4.60 11.23
N GLU A 210 17.37 4.31 10.44
CA GLU A 210 17.35 3.22 9.47
C GLU A 210 17.50 1.89 10.20
N ARG A 211 16.63 0.93 9.86
CA ARG A 211 16.52 -0.37 10.55
C ARG A 211 16.58 -1.56 9.59
N VAL A 212 16.27 -1.35 8.32
CA VAL A 212 16.25 -2.40 7.31
C VAL A 212 17.40 -2.18 6.34
N HIS A 213 18.19 -3.22 6.09
CA HIS A 213 19.26 -3.18 5.10
C HIS A 213 18.70 -3.61 3.73
N PRO A 214 18.91 -2.82 2.66
CA PRO A 214 18.49 -3.21 1.32
C PRO A 214 19.28 -4.44 0.84
N GLU A 215 18.59 -5.51 0.43
CA GLU A 215 19.21 -6.61 -0.30
C GLU A 215 19.48 -6.19 -1.74
N LEU A 216 20.74 -6.26 -2.16
CA LEU A 216 21.13 -5.98 -3.54
C LEU A 216 20.78 -7.19 -4.40
N SER A 217 19.64 -7.18 -5.11
CA SER A 217 19.35 -8.26 -6.07
C SER A 217 18.82 -7.80 -7.44
N GLN A 218 19.34 -8.53 -8.43
CA GLN A 218 19.08 -8.63 -9.88
C GLN A 218 19.46 -7.50 -10.84
N LYS A 219 20.37 -7.87 -11.76
CA LYS A 219 20.65 -7.13 -13.01
C LYS A 219 19.61 -7.53 -14.06
N THR A 220 18.63 -6.68 -14.34
CA THR A 220 17.82 -6.77 -15.57
C THR A 220 18.45 -6.00 -16.71
N SER A 221 18.14 -6.40 -17.95
CA SER A 221 18.65 -5.75 -19.17
C SER A 221 17.76 -4.55 -19.55
N LEU A 222 18.18 -3.35 -19.14
CA LEU A 222 17.51 -2.05 -19.36
C LEU A 222 16.99 -1.82 -20.79
N LYS A 223 17.73 -2.27 -21.81
CA LYS A 223 17.37 -2.10 -23.23
C LYS A 223 16.06 -2.81 -23.60
N ASN A 224 15.81 -4.00 -23.05
CA ASN A 224 14.62 -4.77 -23.34
C ASN A 224 13.42 -4.18 -22.60
N ASP A 225 13.63 -3.78 -21.35
CA ASP A 225 12.59 -3.18 -20.52
C ASP A 225 12.06 -1.86 -21.16
N VAL A 226 12.96 -1.00 -21.67
CA VAL A 226 12.57 0.24 -22.39
C VAL A 226 11.80 -0.06 -23.69
N LYS A 227 12.19 -1.09 -24.44
CA LYS A 227 11.48 -1.49 -25.66
C LYS A 227 10.05 -1.94 -25.36
N ASP A 228 9.87 -2.74 -24.31
CA ASP A 228 8.57 -3.26 -23.89
C ASP A 228 7.66 -2.13 -23.39
N LEU A 229 8.23 -1.12 -22.72
CA LEU A 229 7.52 0.08 -22.30
C LEU A 229 7.01 0.91 -23.48
N LEU A 230 7.86 1.16 -24.49
CA LEU A 230 7.47 1.91 -25.68
C LEU A 230 6.44 1.16 -26.55
N ALA A 231 6.32 -0.17 -26.39
CA ALA A 231 5.26 -0.96 -27.01
C ALA A 231 3.93 -0.91 -26.23
N ASN A 232 3.93 -0.41 -24.99
CA ASN A 232 2.75 -0.31 -24.14
C ASN A 232 1.91 0.93 -24.50
N ARG A 233 0.93 0.75 -25.40
CA ARG A 233 0.05 1.83 -25.89
C ARG A 233 -0.73 2.53 -24.75
N PRO A 234 -1.41 1.84 -23.82
CA PRO A 234 -2.04 2.50 -22.67
C PRO A 234 -1.10 3.41 -21.88
N TRP A 235 0.16 2.97 -21.69
CA TRP A 235 1.16 3.78 -21.00
C TRP A 235 1.56 5.04 -21.80
N LEU A 236 1.77 4.93 -23.12
CA LEU A 236 2.05 6.09 -23.98
C LEU A 236 0.91 7.10 -23.97
N VAL A 237 -0.34 6.62 -23.96
CA VAL A 237 -1.52 7.48 -23.82
C VAL A 237 -1.49 8.22 -22.49
N LEU A 238 -1.23 7.52 -21.37
CA LEU A 238 -1.11 8.17 -20.06
C LEU A 238 0.06 9.17 -19.98
N CYS A 239 1.15 8.94 -20.71
CA CYS A 239 2.23 9.93 -20.82
C CYS A 239 1.73 11.21 -21.49
N ALA A 240 1.00 11.10 -22.60
CA ALA A 240 0.41 12.26 -23.27
C ALA A 240 -0.60 12.99 -22.37
N VAL A 241 -1.45 12.24 -21.65
CA VAL A 241 -2.40 12.78 -20.66
C VAL A 241 -1.65 13.52 -19.55
N GLY A 242 -0.61 12.92 -18.98
CA GLY A 242 0.22 13.51 -17.93
C GLY A 242 0.90 14.80 -18.37
N ILE A 243 1.51 14.81 -19.57
CA ILE A 243 2.14 16.00 -20.14
C ILE A 243 1.11 17.12 -20.35
N ALA A 244 -0.05 16.82 -20.94
CA ALA A 244 -1.10 17.80 -21.21
C ALA A 244 -1.70 18.38 -19.91
N ALA A 245 -2.03 17.52 -18.95
CA ALA A 245 -2.60 17.92 -17.67
C ALA A 245 -1.61 18.76 -16.83
N LEU A 246 -0.33 18.38 -16.82
CA LEU A 246 0.69 19.14 -16.11
C LEU A 246 1.04 20.46 -16.81
N THR A 247 0.96 20.51 -18.14
CA THR A 247 1.10 21.75 -18.91
C THR A 247 -0.01 22.73 -18.55
N PHE A 248 -1.27 22.27 -18.50
CA PHE A 248 -2.40 23.06 -17.99
C PHE A 248 -2.11 23.65 -16.60
N ASN A 249 -1.69 22.80 -15.66
CA ASN A 249 -1.46 23.20 -14.28
C ASN A 249 -0.29 24.19 -14.18
N ASN A 250 0.83 23.94 -14.86
CA ASN A 250 2.01 24.81 -14.80
C ASN A 250 1.78 26.17 -15.43
N ILE A 251 1.13 26.24 -16.60
CA ILE A 251 0.87 27.53 -17.26
C ILE A 251 0.00 28.39 -16.34
N ARG A 252 -1.11 27.83 -15.85
CA ARG A 252 -2.03 28.54 -14.97
C ARG A 252 -1.37 28.93 -13.65
N GLY A 253 -0.65 28.01 -13.01
CA GLY A 253 0.07 28.25 -11.77
C GLY A 253 1.12 29.36 -11.90
N THR A 254 1.90 29.34 -12.98
CA THR A 254 2.92 30.36 -13.28
C THR A 254 2.30 31.73 -13.51
N VAL A 255 1.21 31.80 -14.30
CA VAL A 255 0.60 33.09 -14.67
C VAL A 255 -0.28 33.70 -13.58
N THR A 256 -0.72 32.91 -12.59
CA THR A 256 -1.68 33.36 -11.57
C THR A 256 -1.18 34.60 -10.83
N ILE A 257 0.11 34.65 -10.47
CA ILE A 257 0.67 35.83 -9.79
C ILE A 257 0.64 37.08 -10.68
N PHE A 258 0.96 36.94 -11.97
CA PHE A 258 0.90 38.03 -12.94
C PHE A 258 -0.53 38.51 -13.16
N TYR A 259 -1.52 37.61 -13.14
CA TYR A 259 -2.94 37.95 -13.23
C TYR A 259 -3.39 38.79 -12.03
N PHE A 260 -3.08 38.36 -10.81
CA PHE A 260 -3.46 39.11 -9.60
C PHE A 260 -2.75 40.46 -9.49
N GLU A 261 -1.51 40.56 -9.95
CA GLU A 261 -0.75 41.80 -9.88
C GLU A 261 -1.11 42.82 -10.97
N ASN A 262 -1.38 42.37 -12.19
CA ASN A 262 -1.54 43.25 -13.35
C ASN A 262 -2.99 43.40 -13.86
N VAL A 263 -3.91 42.52 -13.45
CA VAL A 263 -5.28 42.47 -13.99
C VAL A 263 -6.35 42.72 -12.92
N VAL A 264 -6.15 42.20 -11.71
CA VAL A 264 -7.11 42.35 -10.60
C VAL A 264 -6.81 43.62 -9.80
N PRO A 265 -7.77 44.55 -9.66
CA PRO A 265 -7.59 45.73 -8.81
C PRO A 265 -7.27 45.33 -7.36
N GLY A 266 -6.15 45.81 -6.82
CA GLY A 266 -5.68 45.43 -5.48
C GLY A 266 -5.36 43.94 -5.32
N GLY A 267 -5.17 43.20 -6.41
CA GLY A 267 -5.07 41.74 -6.37
C GLY A 267 -3.84 41.19 -5.64
N LYS A 268 -2.81 42.02 -5.38
CA LYS A 268 -1.64 41.65 -4.57
C LYS A 268 -2.03 41.11 -3.19
N ASP A 269 -2.98 41.76 -2.52
CA ASP A 269 -3.42 41.37 -1.17
C ASP A 269 -4.26 40.08 -1.18
N TRP A 270 -4.88 39.77 -2.32
CA TRP A 270 -5.80 38.65 -2.47
C TRP A 270 -5.14 37.39 -3.04
N PHE A 271 -3.94 37.49 -3.63
CA PHE A 271 -3.21 36.35 -4.18
C PHE A 271 -3.03 35.22 -3.15
N GLY A 272 -2.48 35.52 -1.97
CA GLY A 272 -2.23 34.53 -0.92
C GLY A 272 -3.50 33.82 -0.42
N PRO A 273 -4.56 34.55 -0.02
CA PRO A 273 -5.84 33.96 0.38
C PRO A 273 -6.52 33.12 -0.71
N VAL A 274 -6.51 33.58 -1.97
CA VAL A 274 -7.10 32.83 -3.09
C VAL A 274 -6.32 31.55 -3.38
N MET A 275 -4.98 31.58 -3.30
CA MET A 275 -4.15 30.38 -3.43
C MET A 275 -4.35 29.41 -2.27
N THR A 276 -4.49 29.92 -1.06
CA THR A 276 -4.76 29.13 0.15
C THR A 276 -6.07 28.36 0.03
N THR A 277 -7.16 29.05 -0.34
CA THR A 277 -8.46 28.41 -0.54
C THR A 277 -8.47 27.45 -1.72
N GLY A 278 -7.74 27.77 -2.80
CA GLY A 278 -7.51 26.84 -3.91
C GLY A 278 -6.82 25.55 -3.47
N ALA A 279 -5.79 25.64 -2.64
CA ALA A 279 -5.08 24.48 -2.09
C ALA A 279 -6.00 23.63 -1.17
N VAL A 280 -6.81 24.27 -0.32
CA VAL A 280 -7.81 23.57 0.51
C VAL A 280 -8.83 22.85 -0.37
N ALA A 281 -9.35 23.51 -1.39
CA ALA A 281 -10.30 22.92 -2.34
C ALA A 281 -9.67 21.73 -3.09
N PHE A 282 -8.40 21.82 -3.46
CA PHE A 282 -7.66 20.70 -4.05
C PHE A 282 -7.59 19.52 -3.09
N ILE A 283 -7.24 19.73 -1.81
CA ILE A 283 -7.21 18.66 -0.80
C ILE A 283 -8.58 17.99 -0.66
N VAL A 284 -9.65 18.78 -0.57
CA VAL A 284 -11.02 18.26 -0.49
C VAL A 284 -11.36 17.41 -1.73
N GLY A 285 -11.01 17.87 -2.92
CA GLY A 285 -11.22 17.11 -4.16
C GLY A 285 -10.47 15.78 -4.19
N VAL A 286 -9.22 15.74 -3.70
CA VAL A 286 -8.45 14.50 -3.54
C VAL A 286 -9.13 13.56 -2.54
N MET A 287 -9.61 14.06 -1.40
CA MET A 287 -10.31 13.24 -0.40
C MET A 287 -11.61 12.62 -0.91
N LEU A 288 -12.32 13.31 -1.82
CA LEU A 288 -13.54 12.79 -2.45
C LEU A 288 -13.25 11.75 -3.55
N THR A 289 -12.01 11.64 -4.01
CA THR A 289 -11.65 10.83 -5.17
C THR A 289 -11.92 9.33 -4.98
N PRO A 290 -11.59 8.67 -3.86
CA PRO A 290 -11.86 7.24 -3.68
C PRO A 290 -13.36 6.90 -3.77
N ALA A 291 -14.22 7.71 -3.15
CA ALA A 291 -15.67 7.48 -3.13
C ALA A 291 -16.29 7.63 -4.54
N LEU A 292 -15.87 8.65 -5.28
CA LEU A 292 -16.41 8.95 -6.60
C LEU A 292 -15.83 8.04 -7.69
N SER A 293 -14.54 7.71 -7.62
CA SER A 293 -13.90 6.78 -8.57
C SER A 293 -14.48 5.37 -8.47
N LYS A 294 -14.85 4.88 -7.28
CA LYS A 294 -15.55 3.60 -7.12
C LYS A 294 -16.91 3.57 -7.83
N ARG A 295 -17.61 4.72 -7.88
CA ARG A 295 -18.95 4.81 -8.49
C ARG A 295 -18.89 4.98 -10.01
N PHE A 296 -17.95 5.78 -10.52
CA PHE A 296 -17.90 6.15 -11.94
C PHE A 296 -16.81 5.40 -12.72
N GLY A 297 -15.89 4.70 -12.05
CA GLY A 297 -14.68 4.12 -12.63
C GLY A 297 -13.57 5.16 -12.79
N LYS A 298 -12.30 4.73 -12.71
CA LYS A 298 -11.14 5.63 -12.69
C LYS A 298 -11.04 6.50 -13.95
N ARG A 299 -11.11 5.87 -15.12
CA ARG A 299 -11.00 6.52 -16.43
C ARG A 299 -12.11 7.56 -16.66
N ASN A 300 -13.37 7.17 -16.44
CA ASN A 300 -14.51 8.05 -16.69
C ASN A 300 -14.55 9.21 -15.72
N PHE A 301 -14.23 8.96 -14.44
CA PHE A 301 -14.17 10.03 -13.46
C PHE A 301 -13.08 11.05 -13.81
N TYR A 302 -11.90 10.60 -14.25
CA TYR A 302 -10.86 11.50 -14.76
C TYR A 302 -11.37 12.34 -15.93
N MET A 303 -12.02 11.71 -16.94
CA MET A 303 -12.55 12.42 -18.10
C MET A 303 -13.57 13.49 -17.71
N VAL A 304 -14.52 13.17 -16.82
CA VAL A 304 -15.54 14.11 -16.36
C VAL A 304 -14.90 15.25 -15.59
N SER A 305 -14.06 14.94 -14.60
CA SER A 305 -13.35 15.95 -13.80
C SER A 305 -12.55 16.90 -14.67
N MET A 306 -11.74 16.38 -15.60
CA MET A 306 -10.90 17.21 -16.46
C MET A 306 -11.71 17.98 -17.51
N SER A 307 -12.83 17.45 -18.00
CA SER A 307 -13.74 18.16 -18.90
C SER A 307 -14.40 19.35 -18.18
N VAL A 308 -14.88 19.13 -16.94
CA VAL A 308 -15.43 20.20 -16.11
C VAL A 308 -14.36 21.25 -15.81
N THR A 309 -13.14 20.83 -15.47
CA THR A 309 -12.00 21.74 -15.30
C THR A 309 -11.72 22.56 -16.56
N ALA A 310 -11.70 21.94 -17.75
CA ALA A 310 -11.49 22.64 -19.02
C ALA A 310 -12.59 23.68 -19.28
N LEU A 311 -13.86 23.31 -19.08
CA LEU A 311 -15.00 24.20 -19.27
C LEU A 311 -14.99 25.37 -18.29
N LEU A 312 -14.76 25.12 -17.00
CA LEU A 312 -14.67 26.16 -15.97
C LEU A 312 -13.49 27.10 -16.22
N THR A 313 -12.35 26.55 -16.64
CA THR A 313 -11.16 27.35 -16.97
C THR A 313 -11.40 28.19 -18.23
N ALA A 314 -12.09 27.68 -19.24
CA ALA A 314 -12.47 28.48 -20.42
C ALA A 314 -13.49 29.56 -20.05
N ALA A 315 -14.50 29.23 -19.24
CA ALA A 315 -15.51 30.17 -18.75
C ALA A 315 -14.89 31.31 -17.90
N PHE A 316 -13.74 31.07 -17.27
CA PHE A 316 -12.99 32.08 -16.53
C PHE A 316 -12.64 33.30 -17.39
N TYR A 317 -12.53 33.15 -18.72
CA TYR A 317 -12.29 34.29 -19.64
C TYR A 317 -13.37 35.38 -19.54
N PHE A 318 -14.61 34.99 -19.24
CA PHE A 318 -15.75 35.91 -19.15
C PHE A 318 -15.95 36.50 -17.75
N VAL A 319 -15.10 36.12 -16.77
CA VAL A 319 -15.20 36.62 -15.40
C VAL A 319 -14.62 38.04 -15.34
N PRO A 320 -15.40 39.06 -14.93
CA PRO A 320 -14.90 40.41 -14.75
C PRO A 320 -13.80 40.45 -13.68
N SER A 321 -12.65 41.05 -13.99
CA SER A 321 -11.48 41.06 -13.08
C SER A 321 -11.64 41.97 -11.87
N ASP A 322 -12.60 42.90 -11.90
CA ASP A 322 -13.03 43.75 -10.81
C ASP A 322 -13.96 43.02 -9.82
N ASN A 323 -14.63 41.94 -10.25
CA ASN A 323 -15.46 41.12 -9.39
C ASN A 323 -14.63 40.02 -8.70
N LEU A 324 -13.96 40.41 -7.61
CA LEU A 324 -13.10 39.52 -6.82
C LEU A 324 -13.83 38.25 -6.34
N ALA A 325 -15.10 38.34 -5.96
CA ALA A 325 -15.86 37.19 -5.47
C ALA A 325 -16.04 36.10 -6.55
N LEU A 326 -16.30 36.50 -7.80
CA LEU A 326 -16.37 35.58 -8.93
C LEU A 326 -15.01 35.01 -9.29
N VAL A 327 -13.96 35.85 -9.34
CA VAL A 327 -12.57 35.39 -9.58
C VAL A 327 -12.16 34.34 -8.55
N TRP A 328 -12.44 34.61 -7.27
CA TRP A 328 -12.15 33.71 -6.17
C TRP A 328 -12.95 32.42 -6.29
N GLY A 329 -14.28 32.49 -6.38
CA GLY A 329 -15.15 31.33 -6.46
C GLY A 329 -14.81 30.42 -7.65
N ALA A 330 -14.56 31.00 -8.82
CA ALA A 330 -14.17 30.25 -10.01
C ALA A 330 -12.81 29.57 -9.83
N ASN A 331 -11.80 30.25 -9.25
CA ASN A 331 -10.51 29.64 -9.00
C ASN A 331 -10.59 28.48 -8.00
N THR A 332 -11.38 28.62 -6.93
CA THR A 332 -11.61 27.55 -5.95
C THR A 332 -12.27 26.34 -6.60
N LEU A 333 -13.31 26.56 -7.42
CA LEU A 333 -14.03 25.48 -8.09
C LEU A 333 -13.15 24.75 -9.12
N ILE A 334 -12.34 25.48 -9.90
CA ILE A 334 -11.39 24.89 -10.85
C ILE A 334 -10.40 23.96 -10.12
N ASN A 335 -9.85 24.39 -8.98
CA ASN A 335 -8.92 23.58 -8.20
C ASN A 335 -9.60 22.33 -7.61
N LEU A 336 -10.84 22.45 -7.12
CA LEU A 336 -11.63 21.31 -6.63
C LEU A 336 -11.84 20.26 -7.72
N CYS A 337 -12.25 20.68 -8.92
CA CYS A 337 -12.52 19.78 -10.04
C CYS A 337 -11.25 19.17 -10.64
N ALA A 338 -10.13 19.92 -10.63
CA ALA A 338 -8.84 19.43 -11.11
C ALA A 338 -8.21 18.40 -10.16
N ALA A 339 -8.55 18.43 -8.88
CA ALA A 339 -7.86 17.66 -7.85
C ALA A 339 -7.83 16.14 -8.04
N PRO A 340 -8.95 15.47 -8.43
CA PRO A 340 -8.97 14.03 -8.63
C PRO A 340 -7.97 13.53 -9.69
N THR A 341 -7.55 14.39 -10.62
CA THR A 341 -6.68 13.98 -11.73
C THR A 341 -5.33 13.46 -11.25
N ALA A 342 -4.76 14.02 -10.18
CA ALA A 342 -3.46 13.63 -9.66
C ALA A 342 -3.43 12.18 -9.13
N PRO A 343 -4.26 11.77 -8.15
CA PRO A 343 -4.29 10.38 -7.67
C PRO A 343 -4.79 9.38 -8.72
N LEU A 344 -5.74 9.77 -9.59
CA LEU A 344 -6.28 8.86 -10.62
C LEU A 344 -5.23 8.47 -11.65
N VAL A 345 -4.40 9.40 -12.12
CA VAL A 345 -3.32 9.10 -13.08
C VAL A 345 -2.33 8.08 -12.51
N TRP A 346 -1.98 8.18 -11.22
CA TRP A 346 -1.09 7.21 -10.58
C TRP A 346 -1.72 5.81 -10.46
N ALA A 347 -3.00 5.74 -10.10
CA ALA A 347 -3.74 4.48 -10.10
C ALA A 347 -3.79 3.87 -11.51
N MET A 348 -3.99 4.69 -12.54
CA MET A 348 -4.03 4.24 -13.94
C MET A 348 -2.65 3.80 -14.44
N TYR A 349 -1.55 4.42 -14.00
CA TYR A 349 -0.20 3.90 -14.29
C TYR A 349 0.02 2.49 -13.72
N ALA A 350 -0.52 2.19 -12.54
CA ALA A 350 -0.51 0.82 -12.01
C ALA A 350 -1.24 -0.15 -12.94
N ASP A 351 -2.42 0.24 -13.43
CA ASP A 351 -3.20 -0.56 -14.40
C ASP A 351 -2.40 -0.83 -15.68
N THR A 352 -1.59 0.14 -16.15
CA THR A 352 -0.73 -0.08 -17.33
C THR A 352 0.44 -1.02 -17.07
N ALA A 353 0.94 -1.10 -15.84
CA ALA A 353 1.96 -2.09 -15.45
C ALA A 353 1.38 -3.50 -15.46
N ASP A 354 0.16 -3.66 -14.95
CA ASP A 354 -0.56 -4.93 -15.03
C ASP A 354 -0.91 -5.26 -16.50
N TYR A 355 -1.28 -4.28 -17.34
CA TYR A 355 -1.48 -4.51 -18.78
C TYR A 355 -0.22 -5.02 -19.49
N ALA A 356 0.95 -4.47 -19.16
CA ALA A 356 2.23 -4.92 -19.73
C ALA A 356 2.52 -6.38 -19.36
N GLU A 357 2.28 -6.77 -18.11
CA GLU A 357 2.41 -8.15 -17.67
C GLU A 357 1.38 -9.06 -18.36
N TRP A 358 0.14 -8.58 -18.50
CA TRP A 358 -0.94 -9.34 -19.11
C TRP A 358 -0.69 -9.61 -20.59
N LYS A 359 -0.05 -8.68 -21.30
CA LYS A 359 0.25 -8.85 -22.73
C LYS A 359 1.58 -9.54 -23.01
N ASN A 360 2.62 -9.21 -22.23
CA ASN A 360 4.00 -9.60 -22.52
C ASN A 360 4.57 -10.63 -21.53
N GLY A 361 3.81 -11.03 -20.50
CA GLY A 361 4.23 -11.99 -19.48
C GLY A 361 5.32 -11.49 -18.53
N ARG A 362 5.74 -10.22 -18.65
CA ARG A 362 6.82 -9.63 -17.87
C ARG A 362 6.30 -8.40 -17.13
N ARG A 363 6.41 -8.43 -15.80
CA ARG A 363 6.02 -7.31 -14.95
C ARG A 363 7.18 -6.33 -14.81
N ALA A 364 7.06 -5.15 -15.41
CA ALA A 364 8.07 -4.09 -15.34
C ALA A 364 7.59 -2.88 -14.52
N THR A 365 6.98 -3.12 -13.35
CA THR A 365 6.36 -2.07 -12.51
C THR A 365 7.34 -0.93 -12.20
N GLY A 366 8.59 -1.24 -11.81
CA GLY A 366 9.60 -0.22 -11.52
C GLY A 366 9.92 0.69 -12.71
N LEU A 367 9.95 0.14 -13.93
CA LEU A 367 10.16 0.91 -15.15
C LEU A 367 8.92 1.77 -15.49
N VAL A 368 7.72 1.20 -15.40
CA VAL A 368 6.47 1.93 -15.71
C VAL A 368 6.33 3.17 -14.83
N PHE A 369 6.60 3.04 -13.53
CA PHE A 369 6.52 4.15 -12.58
C PHE A 369 7.69 5.15 -12.71
N SER A 370 8.91 4.70 -12.99
CA SER A 370 10.04 5.61 -13.25
C SER A 370 9.86 6.39 -14.54
N ALA A 371 9.37 5.75 -15.60
CA ALA A 371 9.10 6.41 -16.87
C ALA A 371 7.86 7.32 -16.79
N ALA A 372 6.83 6.96 -16.01
CA ALA A 372 5.72 7.86 -15.69
C ALA A 372 6.23 9.14 -14.98
N SER A 373 7.16 9.00 -14.05
CA SER A 373 7.79 10.14 -13.37
C SER A 373 8.59 11.01 -14.35
N PHE A 374 9.29 10.40 -15.31
CA PHE A 374 9.96 11.13 -16.40
C PHE A 374 8.98 11.93 -17.26
N ALA A 375 7.86 11.32 -17.69
CA ALA A 375 6.83 12.00 -18.46
C ALA A 375 6.24 13.20 -17.69
N GLN A 376 6.08 13.09 -16.37
CA GLN A 376 5.61 14.19 -15.54
C GLN A 376 6.60 15.36 -15.50
N LYS A 377 7.89 15.08 -15.32
CA LYS A 377 8.93 16.11 -15.37
C LYS A 377 8.96 16.84 -16.71
N LEU A 378 8.79 16.11 -17.81
CA LEU A 378 8.68 16.70 -19.13
C LEU A 378 7.46 17.63 -19.22
N GLY A 379 6.31 17.22 -18.71
CA GLY A 379 5.11 18.07 -18.63
C GLY A 379 5.34 19.37 -17.86
N TRP A 380 6.02 19.31 -16.72
CA TRP A 380 6.39 20.52 -15.96
C TRP A 380 7.39 21.40 -16.72
N ALA A 381 8.39 20.81 -17.36
CA ALA A 381 9.39 21.55 -18.11
C ALA A 381 8.77 22.30 -19.28
N VAL A 382 7.93 21.62 -20.08
CA VAL A 382 7.22 22.22 -21.21
C VAL A 382 6.20 23.26 -20.74
N GLY A 383 5.46 22.99 -19.67
CA GLY A 383 4.49 23.93 -19.12
C GLY A 383 5.12 25.23 -18.60
N GLY A 384 6.20 25.14 -17.82
CA GLY A 384 6.92 26.30 -17.30
C GLY A 384 7.59 27.11 -18.43
N ALA A 385 8.21 26.43 -19.39
CA ALA A 385 8.81 27.09 -20.56
C ALA A 385 7.76 27.79 -21.43
N GLY A 386 6.64 27.09 -21.68
CA GLY A 386 5.50 27.61 -22.42
C GLY A 386 4.92 28.87 -21.79
N ALA A 387 4.80 28.92 -20.46
CA ALA A 387 4.38 30.14 -19.77
C ALA A 387 5.36 31.31 -20.01
N GLY A 388 6.66 31.09 -19.91
CA GLY A 388 7.67 32.13 -20.19
C GLY A 388 7.64 32.63 -21.64
N TRP A 389 7.55 31.71 -22.61
CA TRP A 389 7.46 32.06 -24.03
C TRP A 389 6.16 32.79 -24.37
N LEU A 390 5.03 32.38 -23.80
CA LEU A 390 3.75 33.06 -23.99
C LEU A 390 3.75 34.46 -23.38
N LEU A 391 4.30 34.64 -22.18
CA LEU A 391 4.48 35.98 -21.58
C LEU A 391 5.31 36.88 -22.50
N SER A 392 6.40 36.35 -23.06
CA SER A 392 7.23 37.09 -24.02
C SER A 392 6.49 37.40 -25.32
N PHE A 393 5.69 36.46 -25.84
CA PHE A 393 4.89 36.63 -27.05
C PHE A 393 3.85 37.74 -26.91
N TYR A 394 3.19 37.82 -25.75
CA TYR A 394 2.26 38.90 -25.41
C TYR A 394 2.94 40.20 -24.97
N GLY A 395 4.27 40.26 -25.01
CA GLY A 395 5.04 41.48 -24.76
C GLY A 395 5.09 41.90 -23.30
N TYR A 396 5.08 40.95 -22.35
CA TYR A 396 5.22 41.25 -20.92
C TYR A 396 6.50 42.04 -20.62
N GLN A 397 6.35 43.14 -19.88
CA GLN A 397 7.47 43.99 -19.46
C GLN A 397 7.53 44.09 -17.94
N ALA A 398 8.62 43.64 -17.34
CA ALA A 398 8.83 43.74 -15.90
C ALA A 398 8.77 45.20 -15.42
N ASN A 399 8.11 45.43 -14.28
CA ASN A 399 8.07 46.73 -13.57
C ASN A 399 7.54 47.93 -14.39
N ALA A 400 6.81 47.68 -15.47
CA ALA A 400 6.21 48.72 -16.31
C ALA A 400 4.69 48.57 -16.36
N ALA A 401 3.98 49.62 -16.79
CA ALA A 401 2.56 49.49 -17.11
C ALA A 401 2.40 48.56 -18.32
N GLN A 402 1.55 47.54 -18.18
CA GLN A 402 1.34 46.56 -19.25
C GLN A 402 0.45 47.13 -20.36
N SER A 403 0.71 46.72 -21.61
CA SER A 403 -0.16 47.06 -22.73
C SER A 403 -1.51 46.33 -22.63
N ALA A 404 -2.55 46.85 -23.29
CA ALA A 404 -3.85 46.18 -23.35
C ALA A 404 -3.74 44.76 -23.96
N GLN A 405 -2.86 44.58 -24.94
CA GLN A 405 -2.57 43.27 -25.55
C GLN A 405 -1.93 42.31 -24.53
N THR A 406 -1.04 42.81 -23.68
CA THR A 406 -0.38 42.01 -22.65
C THR A 406 -1.37 41.60 -21.55
N ILE A 407 -2.23 42.51 -21.12
CA ILE A 407 -3.29 42.24 -20.14
C ILE A 407 -4.24 41.15 -20.68
N ASP A 408 -4.75 41.31 -21.91
CA ASP A 408 -5.58 40.30 -22.56
C ASP A 408 -4.83 38.96 -22.72
N GLY A 409 -3.53 39.01 -23.04
CA GLY A 409 -2.65 37.84 -23.05
C GLY A 409 -2.61 37.11 -21.72
N ILE A 410 -2.41 37.82 -20.60
CA ILE A 410 -2.39 37.26 -19.25
C ILE A 410 -3.76 36.64 -18.90
N VAL A 411 -4.87 37.32 -19.26
CA VAL A 411 -6.23 36.78 -19.07
C VAL A 411 -6.42 35.47 -19.85
N LYS A 412 -5.99 35.42 -21.12
CA LYS A 412 -6.04 34.20 -21.95
C LYS A 412 -5.16 33.07 -21.40
N MET A 413 -4.01 33.40 -20.85
CA MET A 413 -3.10 32.45 -20.19
C MET A 413 -3.65 31.93 -18.86
N MET A 414 -4.57 32.65 -18.22
CA MET A 414 -5.27 32.18 -17.02
C MET A 414 -6.51 31.34 -17.35
N SER A 415 -7.02 31.42 -18.59
CA SER A 415 -8.29 30.85 -19.02
C SER A 415 -8.17 29.94 -20.26
N LEU A 416 -8.29 30.50 -21.47
CA LEU A 416 -8.43 29.75 -22.72
C LEU A 416 -7.22 28.85 -23.03
N ILE A 417 -5.99 29.34 -22.83
CA ILE A 417 -4.78 28.58 -23.20
C ILE A 417 -4.62 27.32 -22.34
N PRO A 418 -4.66 27.39 -20.99
CA PRO A 418 -4.66 26.18 -20.18
C PRO A 418 -5.87 25.27 -20.45
N ALA A 419 -7.05 25.83 -20.74
CA ALA A 419 -8.23 25.03 -21.05
C ALA A 419 -8.02 24.11 -22.27
N VAL A 420 -7.24 24.55 -23.27
CA VAL A 420 -6.81 23.69 -24.39
C VAL A 420 -5.96 22.53 -23.88
N GLY A 421 -4.99 22.77 -22.98
CA GLY A 421 -4.19 21.71 -22.36
C GLY A 421 -5.04 20.68 -21.62
N ALA A 422 -6.06 21.14 -20.87
CA ALA A 422 -7.01 20.25 -20.20
C ALA A 422 -7.88 19.46 -21.18
N ALA A 423 -8.37 20.10 -22.26
CA ALA A 423 -9.12 19.43 -23.32
C ALA A 423 -8.27 18.40 -24.08
N LEU A 424 -6.99 18.70 -24.33
CA LEU A 424 -6.04 17.76 -24.93
C LEU A 424 -5.79 16.55 -24.02
N ALA A 425 -5.76 16.72 -22.70
CA ALA A 425 -5.67 15.60 -21.77
C ALA A 425 -6.90 14.69 -21.87
N VAL A 426 -8.12 15.26 -21.98
CA VAL A 426 -9.35 14.49 -22.20
C VAL A 426 -9.33 13.78 -23.56
N ALA A 427 -8.92 14.48 -24.63
CA ALA A 427 -8.84 13.93 -25.98
C ALA A 427 -7.79 12.80 -26.08
N ALA A 428 -6.64 12.95 -25.41
CA ALA A 428 -5.65 11.87 -25.32
C ALA A 428 -6.24 10.66 -24.57
N LEU A 429 -6.95 10.89 -23.47
CA LEU A 429 -7.53 9.82 -22.66
C LEU A 429 -8.68 9.06 -23.36
N TRP A 430 -9.28 9.63 -24.41
CA TRP A 430 -10.22 8.88 -25.26
C TRP A 430 -9.56 7.65 -25.92
N PHE A 431 -8.27 7.73 -26.25
CA PHE A 431 -7.50 6.62 -26.80
C PHE A 431 -7.03 5.62 -25.73
N TYR A 432 -7.37 5.85 -24.46
CA TYR A 432 -7.04 4.93 -23.38
C TYR A 432 -8.00 3.73 -23.41
N GLU A 433 -7.43 2.56 -23.67
CA GLU A 433 -8.18 1.32 -23.89
C GLU A 433 -8.57 0.61 -22.58
N LEU A 434 -7.97 0.97 -21.44
CA LEU A 434 -8.23 0.30 -20.16
C LEU A 434 -9.41 0.97 -19.43
N ASP A 435 -10.61 0.42 -19.61
CA ASP A 435 -11.76 0.73 -18.75
C ASP A 435 -11.80 -0.21 -17.54
N GLU A 436 -12.71 0.06 -16.59
CA GLU A 436 -12.80 -0.71 -15.34
C GLU A 436 -13.02 -2.21 -15.62
N LYS A 437 -13.84 -2.54 -16.64
CA LYS A 437 -14.10 -3.93 -17.04
C LYS A 437 -12.84 -4.62 -17.56
N THR A 438 -12.06 -3.93 -18.37
CA THR A 438 -10.80 -4.44 -18.91
C THR A 438 -9.78 -4.65 -17.79
N VAL A 439 -9.70 -3.71 -16.83
CA VAL A 439 -8.83 -3.83 -15.65
C VAL A 439 -9.25 -5.03 -14.79
N ASP A 440 -10.53 -5.21 -14.53
CA ASP A 440 -11.04 -6.36 -13.77
C ASP A 440 -10.75 -7.69 -14.50
N THR A 441 -10.91 -7.72 -15.83
CA THR A 441 -10.62 -8.90 -16.66
C THR A 441 -9.13 -9.24 -16.62
N MET A 442 -8.26 -8.25 -16.83
CA MET A 442 -6.81 -8.39 -16.76
C MET A 442 -6.35 -8.88 -15.38
N ALA A 443 -6.89 -8.29 -14.31
CA ALA A 443 -6.57 -8.69 -12.94
C ALA A 443 -6.93 -10.16 -12.70
N SER A 444 -8.10 -10.58 -13.17
CA SER A 444 -8.56 -11.97 -13.10
C SER A 444 -7.66 -12.92 -13.91
N GLU A 445 -7.33 -12.58 -15.15
CA GLU A 445 -6.47 -13.40 -16.01
C GLU A 445 -5.02 -13.46 -15.52
N LEU A 446 -4.47 -12.36 -15.01
CA LEU A 446 -3.14 -12.34 -14.40
C LEU A 446 -3.09 -13.18 -13.14
N ALA A 447 -4.13 -13.13 -12.31
CA ALA A 447 -4.23 -14.00 -11.14
C ALA A 447 -4.18 -15.48 -11.57
N ILE A 448 -4.89 -15.85 -12.65
CA ILE A 448 -4.85 -17.20 -13.24
C ILE A 448 -3.45 -17.55 -13.76
N ARG A 449 -2.78 -16.66 -14.49
CA ARG A 449 -1.43 -16.94 -15.05
C ARG A 449 -0.35 -17.04 -13.98
N ARG A 450 -0.41 -16.20 -12.95
CA ARG A 450 0.51 -16.27 -11.78
C ARG A 450 0.29 -17.56 -10.98
N ALA A 451 -0.96 -18.02 -10.91
CA ALA A 451 -1.31 -19.33 -10.36
C ALA A 451 -0.77 -20.52 -11.18
N GLN A 452 -0.55 -20.35 -12.49
CA GLN A 452 -0.09 -21.41 -13.41
C GLN A 452 1.41 -21.34 -13.73
N ALA A 453 2.13 -20.28 -13.33
CA ALA A 453 3.55 -20.14 -13.61
C ALA A 453 4.37 -21.13 -12.76
N PRO A 454 5.27 -21.95 -13.35
CA PRO A 454 6.19 -22.79 -12.59
C PRO A 454 7.04 -21.92 -11.65
N ALA A 455 7.27 -22.38 -10.43
CA ALA A 455 8.16 -21.70 -9.49
C ALA A 455 9.51 -21.40 -10.19
N PRO A 456 10.06 -20.17 -10.08
CA PRO A 456 11.36 -19.88 -10.67
C PRO A 456 12.35 -20.90 -10.12
N SER A 457 13.01 -21.62 -11.04
CA SER A 457 14.06 -22.58 -10.72
C SER A 457 14.99 -21.95 -9.70
N ALA A 458 15.16 -22.61 -8.55
CA ALA A 458 16.05 -22.18 -7.49
C ALA A 458 17.35 -21.65 -8.10
N MET A 459 17.70 -20.40 -7.78
CA MET A 459 19.00 -19.85 -8.16
C MET A 459 20.06 -20.87 -7.70
N PRO A 460 21.02 -21.22 -8.57
CA PRO A 460 22.09 -22.12 -8.17
C PRO A 460 22.76 -21.53 -6.94
N SER A 461 22.88 -22.34 -5.90
CA SER A 461 23.53 -22.00 -4.64
C SER A 461 24.90 -21.38 -4.93
N PRO A 462 25.24 -20.22 -4.32
CA PRO A 462 26.55 -19.62 -4.47
C PRO A 462 27.52 -20.40 -3.58
N ASP A 463 27.90 -21.60 -4.01
CA ASP A 463 29.10 -22.31 -3.53
C ASP A 463 29.27 -23.61 -4.35
N SER A 464 29.96 -23.49 -5.48
CA SER A 464 30.95 -24.49 -5.87
C SER A 464 31.99 -23.84 -6.80
N THR A 465 33.21 -23.75 -6.27
CA THR A 465 34.48 -23.59 -6.99
C THR A 465 34.68 -22.31 -7.83
N ALA A 466 34.96 -21.19 -7.15
CA ALA A 466 35.91 -20.23 -7.71
C ALA A 466 37.33 -20.82 -7.56
N SER A 467 37.86 -21.39 -8.64
CA SER A 467 39.31 -21.57 -8.82
C SER A 467 39.80 -20.42 -9.71
N PRO A 468 40.98 -19.84 -9.46
CA PRO A 468 41.47 -18.72 -10.27
C PRO A 468 41.85 -19.21 -11.67
N GLU A 469 41.45 -18.45 -12.69
CA GLU A 469 41.94 -18.62 -14.06
C GLU A 469 43.48 -18.57 -14.12
N PRO A 470 44.06 -19.35 -15.05
CA PRO A 470 45.13 -18.81 -15.85
C PRO A 470 44.89 -19.02 -17.35
N ASP A 471 45.08 -17.92 -18.08
CA ASP A 471 45.65 -17.74 -19.41
C ASP A 471 45.36 -18.73 -20.56
N GLN A 472 44.87 -18.09 -21.64
CA GLN A 472 44.88 -18.40 -23.08
C GLN A 472 45.78 -19.56 -23.59
N GLU A 473 45.23 -20.44 -24.44
CA GLU A 473 45.70 -20.68 -25.83
C GLU A 473 44.90 -21.78 -26.60
N TYR A 474 44.55 -21.43 -27.85
CA TYR A 474 44.42 -22.19 -29.12
C TYR A 474 43.83 -23.62 -29.29
N ALA A 475 42.98 -23.70 -30.34
CA ALA A 475 42.84 -24.73 -31.40
C ALA A 475 41.86 -25.93 -31.25
N SER A 476 41.25 -26.27 -32.40
CA SER A 476 40.04 -27.11 -32.62
C SER A 476 40.35 -28.59 -33.03
N PRO A 477 39.41 -29.39 -33.60
CA PRO A 477 38.75 -30.63 -33.09
C PRO A 477 39.18 -31.88 -33.92
N PRO A 478 38.38 -32.94 -34.27
CA PRO A 478 37.14 -33.59 -33.76
C PRO A 478 37.24 -35.15 -33.65
N ASN A 479 36.15 -35.85 -33.23
CA ASN A 479 35.71 -37.25 -33.49
C ASN A 479 35.12 -37.91 -32.22
N SER A 480 34.15 -38.85 -32.22
CA SER A 480 33.32 -39.53 -33.23
C SER A 480 32.29 -40.42 -32.49
N THR A 481 31.25 -40.89 -33.21
CA THR A 481 30.45 -42.15 -33.03
C THR A 481 29.61 -42.31 -31.75
N ALA A 482 28.27 -42.45 -31.73
CA ALA A 482 27.25 -43.20 -32.49
C ALA A 482 26.52 -44.26 -31.60
N SER A 483 25.17 -44.25 -31.67
CA SER A 483 24.20 -45.36 -31.45
C SER A 483 23.92 -45.80 -29.98
N THR A 484 22.69 -46.13 -29.51
CA THR A 484 21.52 -46.82 -30.12
C THR A 484 20.26 -46.74 -29.20
N LEU A 485 19.07 -46.77 -29.84
CA LEU A 485 17.78 -47.43 -29.47
C LEU A 485 16.80 -46.84 -28.40
N GLU A 486 15.61 -46.49 -28.91
CA GLU A 486 14.25 -46.35 -28.31
C GLU A 486 13.62 -47.73 -27.92
N PRO A 487 12.42 -47.88 -27.27
CA PRO A 487 11.20 -47.04 -27.37
C PRO A 487 10.23 -46.91 -26.15
N ASP A 488 9.20 -46.07 -26.38
CA ASP A 488 7.82 -46.02 -25.82
C ASP A 488 7.56 -45.63 -24.35
N GLU A 489 6.91 -44.46 -24.16
CA GLU A 489 5.65 -44.33 -23.41
C GLU A 489 4.92 -42.98 -23.67
N LEU A 490 3.58 -43.03 -23.71
CA LEU A 490 2.60 -42.00 -24.09
C LEU A 490 2.48 -40.80 -23.11
N PRO A 491 1.88 -39.66 -23.52
CA PRO A 491 1.92 -38.42 -22.76
C PRO A 491 0.84 -38.36 -21.66
N THR A 492 1.24 -38.03 -20.44
CA THR A 492 0.34 -37.63 -19.35
C THR A 492 0.25 -36.10 -19.28
N PRO A 493 -0.96 -35.50 -19.18
CA PRO A 493 -1.12 -34.05 -19.09
C PRO A 493 -0.95 -33.59 -17.65
N SER A 494 0.10 -32.81 -17.37
CA SER A 494 0.31 -32.18 -16.06
C SER A 494 -0.59 -30.96 -15.90
N MET A 495 -1.75 -31.15 -15.29
CA MET A 495 -2.53 -30.11 -14.61
C MET A 495 -1.76 -29.66 -13.35
N GLN A 496 -1.46 -28.37 -13.23
CA GLN A 496 -1.01 -27.76 -11.98
C GLN A 496 -1.98 -26.66 -11.57
N THR A 497 -2.52 -26.82 -10.37
CA THR A 497 -3.59 -26.01 -9.79
C THR A 497 -3.09 -25.22 -8.60
N ALA A 498 -3.53 -23.96 -8.50
CA ALA A 498 -3.19 -23.03 -7.44
C ALA A 498 -4.27 -22.97 -6.36
N MET A 499 -3.87 -22.78 -5.11
CA MET A 499 -4.71 -22.28 -4.03
C MET A 499 -4.09 -20.99 -3.44
N PRO A 500 -4.89 -19.93 -3.18
CA PRO A 500 -4.42 -18.81 -2.35
C PRO A 500 -5.34 -18.46 -1.16
N SER A 501 -4.67 -18.15 -0.05
CA SER A 501 -4.87 -17.15 1.03
C SER A 501 -6.15 -16.97 1.87
N THR A 502 -5.97 -17.05 3.20
CA THR A 502 -6.84 -16.45 4.25
C THR A 502 -6.65 -14.93 4.32
N SER A 503 -7.71 -14.17 4.60
CA SER A 503 -7.68 -12.70 4.73
C SER A 503 -8.15 -12.22 6.09
N LEU A 504 -7.45 -11.24 6.67
CA LEU A 504 -7.87 -10.47 7.85
C LEU A 504 -9.26 -9.84 7.68
N PRO A 505 -10.07 -9.73 8.75
CA PRO A 505 -11.40 -9.12 8.68
C PRO A 505 -11.33 -7.63 8.30
N PRO A 506 -12.26 -7.12 7.47
CA PRO A 506 -12.35 -5.71 7.11
C PRO A 506 -12.81 -4.85 8.30
N SER A 507 -12.28 -3.63 8.40
CA SER A 507 -12.74 -2.60 9.34
C SER A 507 -14.23 -2.29 9.16
N MET A 508 -15.01 -2.37 10.24
CA MET A 508 -16.45 -2.08 10.29
C MET A 508 -16.79 -0.69 9.72
N SER A 509 -17.79 -0.65 8.83
CA SER A 509 -18.41 0.57 8.32
C SER A 509 -19.47 1.12 9.28
N ARG A 510 -19.54 2.45 9.37
CA ARG A 510 -20.48 3.26 10.18
C ARG A 510 -21.96 2.91 9.97
N SER A 511 -22.75 2.98 11.04
CA SER A 511 -24.21 3.18 10.98
C SER A 511 -24.56 4.64 10.60
N PRO A 512 -25.77 4.92 10.07
CA PRO A 512 -26.15 6.22 9.54
C PRO A 512 -26.46 7.31 10.58
N ASP A 513 -26.38 7.03 11.87
CA ASP A 513 -26.73 7.96 12.95
C ASP A 513 -25.47 8.46 13.66
N GLY A 514 -25.08 9.70 13.36
CA GLY A 514 -23.84 10.32 13.81
C GLY A 514 -23.74 10.61 15.32
N SER A 515 -23.74 9.58 16.17
CA SER A 515 -23.34 9.70 17.58
C SER A 515 -22.03 8.93 17.83
N THR A 516 -21.03 9.66 18.33
CA THR A 516 -19.70 9.14 18.65
C THR A 516 -19.63 8.69 20.12
N SER A 517 -19.62 7.38 20.38
CA SER A 517 -18.69 6.70 21.30
C SER A 517 -19.05 5.21 21.36
N ASN A 518 -18.22 4.31 20.84
CA ASN A 518 -18.29 2.91 21.22
C ASN A 518 -16.98 2.52 21.91
N ARG A 519 -16.97 2.69 23.24
CA ARG A 519 -16.30 1.75 24.13
C ARG A 519 -16.90 0.36 23.85
N PHE A 520 -16.10 -0.69 24.01
CA PHE A 520 -16.55 -2.08 24.03
C PHE A 520 -17.88 -2.21 24.77
N HIS A 521 -18.99 -2.31 24.04
CA HIS A 521 -20.29 -2.60 24.63
C HIS A 521 -20.39 -4.11 24.73
N PHE A 522 -19.94 -4.66 25.86
CA PHE A 522 -20.22 -6.03 26.27
C PHE A 522 -21.73 -6.12 26.54
N HIS A 523 -22.51 -6.56 25.56
CA HIS A 523 -23.90 -6.89 25.79
C HIS A 523 -23.95 -8.21 26.58
N GLY A 524 -24.33 -8.16 27.87
CA GLY A 524 -24.62 -9.37 28.65
C GLY A 524 -23.93 -9.51 30.01
N LEU A 525 -23.06 -8.57 30.43
CA LEU A 525 -22.35 -8.64 31.72
C LEU A 525 -22.76 -7.55 32.73
N GLU A 526 -24.01 -7.09 32.72
CA GLU A 526 -24.50 -6.10 33.70
C GLU A 526 -24.73 -6.64 35.14
N GLY A 527 -24.34 -7.89 35.42
CA GLY A 527 -24.56 -8.53 36.73
C GLY A 527 -23.33 -9.02 37.49
N GLN A 528 -22.13 -8.95 36.90
CA GLN A 528 -20.90 -9.42 37.55
C GLN A 528 -19.85 -8.31 37.46
N GLY A 529 -19.57 -7.68 38.61
CA GLY A 529 -18.69 -6.50 38.69
C GLY A 529 -17.35 -6.71 37.98
N LEU A 530 -17.17 -6.06 36.84
CA LEU A 530 -15.92 -6.02 36.10
C LEU A 530 -14.95 -5.02 36.78
N PRO A 531 -13.68 -5.36 37.00
CA PRO A 531 -12.70 -4.41 37.50
C PRO A 531 -12.42 -3.32 36.46
N ALA A 532 -12.13 -2.11 36.95
CA ALA A 532 -11.96 -0.91 36.16
C ALA A 532 -10.80 -0.98 35.13
N SER A 533 -11.01 -0.36 33.97
CA SER A 533 -10.03 0.19 33.00
C SER A 533 -8.73 -0.61 32.75
N PRO A 534 -8.51 -1.18 31.54
CA PRO A 534 -7.27 -1.91 31.25
C PRO A 534 -6.12 -0.92 30.99
N SER A 535 -5.47 -0.45 32.06
CA SER A 535 -4.27 0.40 31.98
C SER A 535 -2.99 -0.29 32.47
N GLN A 536 -3.03 -1.58 32.81
CA GLN A 536 -1.85 -2.30 33.28
C GLN A 536 -1.69 -3.59 32.49
N ALA A 537 -0.57 -3.71 31.78
CA ALA A 537 -0.15 -4.98 31.19
C ALA A 537 0.08 -5.99 32.33
N GLU A 538 -0.37 -7.23 32.16
CA GLU A 538 -0.06 -8.31 33.09
C GLU A 538 1.47 -8.36 33.35
N PRO A 539 1.92 -8.28 34.62
CA PRO A 539 3.35 -8.36 34.93
C PRO A 539 3.88 -9.74 34.52
N ALA A 540 5.12 -9.77 34.02
CA ALA A 540 5.78 -11.01 33.65
C ALA A 540 5.81 -11.98 34.85
N LEU A 541 5.41 -13.23 34.62
CA LEU A 541 5.45 -14.27 35.65
C LEU A 541 6.88 -14.50 36.14
N SER A 542 7.03 -14.83 37.42
CA SER A 542 8.28 -15.39 37.93
C SER A 542 8.56 -16.74 37.27
N SER A 543 9.82 -17.15 37.19
CA SER A 543 10.20 -18.45 36.62
C SER A 543 9.47 -19.61 37.27
N ALA A 544 9.31 -19.59 38.60
CA ALA A 544 8.56 -20.61 39.33
C ALA A 544 7.07 -20.64 38.96
N ALA A 545 6.44 -19.47 38.77
CA ALA A 545 5.03 -19.39 38.38
C ALA A 545 4.82 -19.81 36.91
N ARG A 546 5.77 -19.53 36.02
CA ARG A 546 5.74 -20.01 34.63
C ARG A 546 5.90 -21.52 34.54
N ALA A 547 6.81 -22.10 35.30
CA ALA A 547 6.98 -23.56 35.37
C ALA A 547 5.70 -24.27 35.85
N ALA A 548 5.00 -23.70 36.83
CA ALA A 548 3.69 -24.19 37.29
C ALA A 548 2.63 -24.10 36.18
N LEU A 549 2.54 -22.96 35.49
CA LEU A 549 1.61 -22.77 34.37
C LEU A 549 1.87 -23.75 33.21
N SER A 550 3.15 -23.99 32.88
CA SER A 550 3.56 -25.00 31.89
C SER A 550 3.14 -26.41 32.31
N LEU A 551 3.24 -26.75 33.59
CA LEU A 551 2.79 -28.05 34.11
C LEU A 551 1.26 -28.19 33.97
N GLU A 552 0.49 -27.16 34.33
CA GLU A 552 -0.97 -27.13 34.17
C GLU A 552 -1.38 -27.27 32.71
N PHE A 553 -0.74 -26.52 31.81
CA PHE A 553 -0.95 -26.61 30.37
C PHE A 553 -0.75 -28.04 29.86
N ARG A 554 0.36 -28.70 30.23
CA ARG A 554 0.67 -30.07 29.83
C ARG A 554 -0.33 -31.07 30.40
N GLN A 555 -0.75 -30.91 31.65
CA GLN A 555 -1.77 -31.78 32.26
C GLN A 555 -3.12 -31.66 31.53
N ALA A 556 -3.54 -30.44 31.20
CA ALA A 556 -4.77 -30.21 30.43
C ALA A 556 -4.68 -30.84 29.03
N LEU A 557 -3.54 -30.69 28.34
CA LEU A 557 -3.34 -31.29 27.02
C LEU A 557 -3.26 -32.83 27.08
N HIS A 558 -2.72 -33.41 28.16
CA HIS A 558 -2.70 -34.86 28.39
C HIS A 558 -4.08 -35.45 28.71
N GLN A 559 -4.97 -34.67 29.34
CA GLN A 559 -6.36 -35.08 29.55
C GLN A 559 -7.15 -35.14 28.23
N GLY A 560 -6.65 -34.47 27.19
CA GLY A 560 -7.20 -34.44 25.85
C GLY A 560 -8.17 -33.28 25.65
N VAL A 561 -8.09 -32.66 24.47
CA VAL A 561 -9.01 -31.60 24.02
C VAL A 561 -10.03 -32.18 23.03
N HIS A 562 -11.17 -31.49 22.86
CA HIS A 562 -12.20 -31.92 21.91
C HIS A 562 -11.62 -32.11 20.51
N GLY A 563 -11.07 -31.05 19.91
CA GLY A 563 -10.57 -31.07 18.54
C GLY A 563 -9.40 -30.11 18.29
N LEU A 564 -8.61 -30.41 17.26
CA LEU A 564 -7.53 -29.55 16.78
C LEU A 564 -7.69 -29.26 15.29
N CYS A 565 -7.47 -28.02 14.88
CA CYS A 565 -7.30 -27.68 13.47
C CYS A 565 -5.95 -28.23 12.98
N PHE A 566 -6.03 -29.16 12.03
CA PHE A 566 -4.92 -29.97 11.58
C PHE A 566 -4.43 -29.52 10.21
N SER A 567 -3.12 -29.31 10.14
CA SER A 567 -2.42 -28.97 8.92
C SER A 567 -1.20 -29.89 8.75
N PRO A 568 -1.11 -30.63 7.63
CA PRO A 568 -0.01 -31.55 7.40
C PRO A 568 1.28 -30.84 6.94
N TYR A 569 1.27 -29.55 6.60
CA TYR A 569 2.40 -28.86 5.95
C TYR A 569 3.68 -28.83 6.78
N THR A 570 4.78 -29.34 6.22
CA THR A 570 6.13 -29.22 6.81
C THR A 570 6.85 -27.97 6.32
N GLU A 571 8.07 -27.71 6.81
CA GLU A 571 8.88 -26.57 6.37
C GLU A 571 9.03 -26.53 4.83
N GLY A 572 8.82 -25.34 4.26
CA GLY A 572 8.82 -25.12 2.80
C GLY A 572 7.52 -25.48 2.08
N GLN A 573 6.52 -26.03 2.77
CA GLN A 573 5.20 -26.32 2.20
C GLN A 573 4.15 -25.28 2.66
N ALA A 574 3.16 -25.07 1.79
CA ALA A 574 2.04 -24.15 1.97
C ALA A 574 0.83 -24.70 1.19
N PRO A 575 -0.37 -24.10 1.32
CA PRO A 575 -1.52 -24.47 0.49
C PRO A 575 -1.22 -24.59 -1.00
N GLY A 576 -1.64 -25.70 -1.60
CA GLY A 576 -1.32 -26.10 -2.97
C GLY A 576 -0.09 -27.02 -3.11
N ALA A 577 0.66 -27.27 -2.04
CA ALA A 577 1.69 -28.30 -2.06
C ALA A 577 1.06 -29.70 -2.03
N ARG A 578 1.61 -30.64 -2.81
CA ARG A 578 1.14 -32.03 -2.80
C ARG A 578 1.54 -32.74 -1.51
N ILE A 579 0.57 -33.25 -0.77
CA ILE A 579 0.77 -33.89 0.53
C ILE A 579 0.81 -35.42 0.41
N SER A 580 1.76 -36.04 1.09
CA SER A 580 1.93 -37.50 1.09
C SER A 580 1.25 -38.17 2.30
N ALA A 581 0.77 -39.40 2.13
CA ALA A 581 0.19 -40.18 3.22
C ALA A 581 1.14 -40.41 4.41
N PRO A 582 2.45 -40.71 4.22
CA PRO A 582 3.38 -40.87 5.34
C PRO A 582 3.52 -39.58 6.17
N GLN A 583 3.57 -38.43 5.50
CA GLN A 583 3.66 -37.12 6.16
C GLN A 583 2.42 -36.84 7.02
N ILE A 584 1.22 -37.10 6.47
CA ILE A 584 -0.04 -36.97 7.22
C ILE A 584 -0.01 -37.88 8.45
N ARG A 585 0.34 -39.16 8.28
CA ARG A 585 0.40 -40.13 9.38
C ARG A 585 1.37 -39.68 10.47
N GLN A 586 2.58 -39.27 10.10
CA GLN A 586 3.59 -38.82 11.05
C GLN A 586 3.09 -37.65 11.91
N ARG A 587 2.43 -36.66 11.30
CA ARG A 587 1.89 -35.52 12.06
C ARG A 587 0.66 -35.88 12.89
N LEU A 588 -0.21 -36.75 12.40
CA LEU A 588 -1.37 -37.21 13.17
C LEU A 588 -0.94 -38.02 14.39
N GLU A 589 0.12 -38.82 14.29
CA GLU A 589 0.67 -39.58 15.43
C GLU A 589 1.13 -38.68 16.58
N ILE A 590 1.62 -37.46 16.29
CA ILE A 590 2.01 -36.48 17.32
C ILE A 590 0.79 -36.01 18.12
N ILE A 591 -0.31 -35.68 17.45
CA ILE A 591 -1.47 -35.06 18.09
C ILE A 591 -2.52 -36.08 18.59
N ARG A 592 -2.51 -37.30 18.05
CA ARG A 592 -3.46 -38.38 18.37
C ARG A 592 -3.64 -38.61 19.88
N PRO A 593 -2.60 -38.61 20.72
CA PRO A 593 -2.79 -38.83 22.16
C PRO A 593 -3.56 -37.71 22.88
N HIS A 594 -3.70 -36.54 22.22
CA HIS A 594 -4.15 -35.30 22.85
C HIS A 594 -5.50 -34.81 22.35
N THR A 595 -6.12 -35.48 21.37
CA THR A 595 -7.42 -35.07 20.83
C THR A 595 -8.25 -36.23 20.33
N GLN A 596 -9.56 -36.05 20.28
CA GLN A 596 -10.50 -37.02 19.72
C GLN A 596 -10.95 -36.65 18.30
N TRP A 597 -10.81 -35.38 17.93
CA TRP A 597 -11.22 -34.83 16.64
C TRP A 597 -10.10 -34.08 15.96
N ILE A 598 -10.07 -34.17 14.63
CA ILE A 598 -9.31 -33.23 13.81
C ILE A 598 -10.24 -32.48 12.88
N ARG A 599 -9.85 -31.25 12.57
CA ARG A 599 -10.45 -30.45 11.50
C ARG A 599 -9.47 -30.31 10.36
N SER A 600 -9.92 -30.63 9.15
CA SER A 600 -9.18 -30.44 7.90
C SER A 600 -9.91 -29.42 7.01
N PHE A 601 -9.16 -28.77 6.12
CA PHE A 601 -9.65 -27.57 5.40
C PHE A 601 -9.88 -27.77 3.91
N SER A 602 -9.31 -28.83 3.32
CA SER A 602 -9.33 -29.10 1.88
C SER A 602 -9.45 -30.60 1.63
N CYS A 603 -10.00 -30.97 0.48
CA CYS A 603 -10.09 -32.33 -0.03
C CYS A 603 -9.36 -32.50 -1.38
N THR A 604 -8.33 -31.69 -1.63
CA THR A 604 -7.53 -31.77 -2.85
C THR A 604 -6.03 -31.83 -2.56
N ASP A 605 -5.22 -32.09 -3.60
CA ASP A 605 -3.76 -32.09 -3.55
C ASP A 605 -3.13 -33.01 -2.47
N GLY A 606 -3.83 -34.10 -2.13
CA GLY A 606 -3.40 -35.09 -1.14
C GLY A 606 -4.08 -34.93 0.22
N HIS A 607 -4.79 -33.83 0.45
CA HIS A 607 -5.54 -33.60 1.69
C HIS A 607 -6.73 -34.54 1.85
N GLU A 608 -7.29 -35.06 0.76
CA GLU A 608 -8.36 -36.08 0.76
C GLU A 608 -7.97 -37.37 1.49
N GLN A 609 -6.67 -37.62 1.69
CA GLN A 609 -6.17 -38.77 2.45
C GLN A 609 -6.19 -38.53 3.97
N THR A 610 -6.26 -37.26 4.41
CA THR A 610 -6.22 -36.89 5.83
C THR A 610 -7.34 -37.56 6.62
N PRO A 611 -8.60 -37.51 6.17
CA PRO A 611 -9.69 -38.06 6.98
C PRO A 611 -9.63 -39.59 7.07
N ARG A 612 -9.25 -40.26 5.98
CA ARG A 612 -9.01 -41.72 5.99
C ARG A 612 -7.94 -42.13 7.00
N ILE A 613 -6.78 -41.47 6.96
CA ILE A 613 -5.66 -41.80 7.86
C ILE A 613 -6.02 -41.47 9.31
N ALA A 614 -6.78 -40.40 9.56
CA ALA A 614 -7.29 -40.07 10.88
C ALA A 614 -8.21 -41.16 11.44
N HIS A 615 -9.16 -41.67 10.65
CA HIS A 615 -10.01 -42.79 11.04
C HIS A 615 -9.22 -44.07 11.31
N GLU A 616 -8.19 -44.38 10.51
CA GLU A 616 -7.28 -45.52 10.77
C GLU A 616 -6.56 -45.40 12.11
N LEU A 617 -6.29 -44.17 12.56
CA LEU A 617 -5.69 -43.87 13.86
C LEU A 617 -6.73 -43.75 14.99
N GLY A 618 -8.02 -43.91 14.68
CA GLY A 618 -9.12 -43.85 15.65
C GLY A 618 -9.59 -42.42 16.00
N LEU A 619 -9.25 -41.43 15.17
CA LEU A 619 -9.69 -40.04 15.32
C LEU A 619 -10.97 -39.79 14.52
N LYS A 620 -11.83 -38.93 15.04
CA LYS A 620 -12.99 -38.39 14.33
C LYS A 620 -12.61 -37.18 13.48
N THR A 621 -13.40 -36.87 12.47
CA THR A 621 -13.04 -35.89 11.44
C THR A 621 -14.15 -34.88 11.14
N LEU A 622 -13.77 -33.60 11.19
CA LEU A 622 -14.49 -32.50 10.56
C LEU A 622 -13.76 -32.17 9.25
N VAL A 623 -14.38 -32.50 8.12
CA VAL A 623 -13.77 -32.40 6.80
C VAL A 623 -14.28 -31.16 6.07
N GLY A 624 -13.38 -30.24 5.75
CA GLY A 624 -13.69 -29.01 5.03
C GLY A 624 -13.42 -29.10 3.54
N ALA A 625 -14.25 -28.43 2.75
CA ALA A 625 -13.96 -28.04 1.38
C ALA A 625 -13.54 -26.56 1.36
N TRP A 626 -12.38 -26.26 0.77
CA TRP A 626 -11.91 -24.88 0.66
C TRP A 626 -12.51 -24.19 -0.56
N LEU A 627 -13.60 -23.44 -0.36
CA LEU A 627 -14.28 -22.73 -1.45
C LEU A 627 -13.72 -21.31 -1.62
N GLY A 628 -13.47 -20.92 -2.87
CA GLY A 628 -13.00 -19.58 -3.26
C GLY A 628 -13.74 -19.06 -4.50
N SER A 629 -13.15 -18.07 -5.18
CA SER A 629 -13.74 -17.49 -6.41
C SER A 629 -13.60 -18.37 -7.67
N ASN A 630 -12.74 -19.39 -7.64
CA ASN A 630 -12.51 -20.29 -8.77
C ASN A 630 -13.46 -21.51 -8.73
N LYS A 631 -14.48 -21.49 -9.58
CA LYS A 631 -15.51 -22.53 -9.66
C LYS A 631 -14.96 -23.94 -9.96
N ALA A 632 -13.89 -24.06 -10.74
CA ALA A 632 -13.30 -25.37 -11.05
C ALA A 632 -12.57 -25.99 -9.85
N ILE A 633 -11.95 -25.16 -9.01
CA ILE A 633 -11.35 -25.63 -7.75
C ILE A 633 -12.45 -26.00 -6.77
N ASN A 634 -13.47 -25.14 -6.62
CA ASN A 634 -14.62 -25.42 -5.76
C ASN A 634 -15.26 -26.75 -6.14
N GLU A 635 -15.41 -27.03 -7.43
CA GLU A 635 -15.99 -28.29 -7.90
C GLU A 635 -15.14 -29.50 -7.44
N ARG A 636 -13.82 -29.46 -7.63
CA ARG A 636 -12.92 -30.53 -7.17
C ARG A 636 -12.93 -30.69 -5.64
N GLU A 637 -12.99 -29.58 -4.90
CA GLU A 637 -13.10 -29.59 -3.44
C GLU A 637 -14.40 -30.23 -2.98
N ILE A 638 -15.53 -29.91 -3.62
CA ILE A 638 -16.84 -30.50 -3.31
C ILE A 638 -16.92 -31.97 -3.72
N GLU A 639 -16.42 -32.34 -4.89
CA GLU A 639 -16.34 -33.74 -5.33
C GLU A 639 -15.46 -34.56 -4.39
N GLY A 640 -14.29 -34.03 -4.00
CA GLY A 640 -13.40 -34.64 -3.02
C GLY A 640 -14.07 -34.81 -1.65
N LEU A 641 -14.75 -33.77 -1.16
CA LEU A 641 -15.50 -33.80 0.10
C LEU A 641 -16.58 -34.89 0.08
N ILE A 642 -17.38 -34.95 -0.99
CA ILE A 642 -18.44 -35.96 -1.15
C ILE A 642 -17.83 -37.36 -1.23
N ALA A 643 -16.73 -37.55 -1.95
CA ALA A 643 -16.06 -38.84 -2.09
C ALA A 643 -15.51 -39.35 -0.74
N VAL A 644 -14.83 -38.49 0.00
CA VAL A 644 -14.30 -38.80 1.34
C VAL A 644 -15.43 -39.15 2.31
N ALA A 645 -16.51 -38.36 2.32
CA ALA A 645 -17.65 -38.60 3.18
C ALA A 645 -18.39 -39.91 2.82
N ARG A 646 -18.59 -40.21 1.53
CA ARG A 646 -19.19 -41.48 1.08
C ARG A 646 -18.35 -42.71 1.40
N ALA A 647 -17.02 -42.55 1.48
CA ALA A 647 -16.11 -43.60 1.93
C ALA A 647 -16.21 -43.85 3.45
N GLY A 648 -17.03 -43.10 4.19
CA GLY A 648 -17.19 -43.25 5.64
C GLY A 648 -16.04 -42.66 6.44
N HIS A 649 -15.31 -41.69 5.85
CA HIS A 649 -14.15 -41.04 6.46
C HIS A 649 -14.43 -39.60 6.90
N ALA A 650 -15.70 -39.17 6.94
CA ALA A 650 -16.10 -37.86 7.46
C ALA A 650 -17.24 -38.03 8.48
N ASP A 651 -16.99 -37.70 9.75
CA ASP A 651 -18.04 -37.66 10.78
C ASP A 651 -18.89 -36.38 10.69
N LEU A 652 -18.29 -35.31 10.17
CA LEU A 652 -18.91 -34.01 9.96
C LEU A 652 -18.27 -33.32 8.76
N VAL A 653 -19.04 -32.60 7.94
CA VAL A 653 -18.50 -31.85 6.79
C VAL A 653 -18.76 -30.34 6.88
N ALA A 654 -17.80 -29.55 6.42
CA ALA A 654 -17.88 -28.09 6.32
C ALA A 654 -17.78 -27.63 4.86
N VAL A 655 -18.82 -26.98 4.37
CA VAL A 655 -18.92 -26.52 2.98
C VAL A 655 -18.42 -25.08 2.87
N GLY A 656 -17.11 -24.91 2.80
CA GLY A 656 -16.47 -23.59 2.80
C GLY A 656 -15.91 -23.20 4.17
N ASN A 657 -14.97 -22.26 4.12
CA ASN A 657 -14.37 -21.63 5.29
C ASN A 657 -14.26 -20.13 5.03
N GLU A 658 -15.03 -19.33 5.77
CA GLU A 658 -15.01 -17.87 5.72
C GLU A 658 -15.34 -17.29 4.34
N VAL A 659 -16.09 -18.01 3.52
CA VAL A 659 -16.43 -17.65 2.14
C VAL A 659 -17.14 -16.29 2.07
N LEU A 660 -18.07 -16.02 2.99
CA LEU A 660 -18.80 -14.75 3.05
C LEU A 660 -17.94 -13.62 3.64
N LEU A 661 -17.12 -13.92 4.65
CA LEU A 661 -16.13 -12.97 5.18
C LEU A 661 -15.14 -12.51 4.09
N ARG A 662 -14.60 -13.46 3.32
CA ARG A 662 -13.68 -13.21 2.20
C ARG A 662 -14.37 -12.68 0.95
N LYS A 663 -15.71 -12.78 0.88
CA LYS A 663 -16.55 -12.38 -0.26
C LYS A 663 -16.20 -13.15 -1.54
N ASP A 664 -15.81 -14.41 -1.39
CA ASP A 664 -15.38 -15.28 -2.48
C ASP A 664 -16.56 -15.79 -3.32
N MET A 665 -17.73 -15.95 -2.69
CA MET A 665 -18.97 -16.40 -3.33
C MET A 665 -20.14 -15.56 -2.82
N SER A 666 -21.18 -15.44 -3.64
CA SER A 666 -22.46 -14.88 -3.19
C SER A 666 -23.18 -15.82 -2.20
N GLU A 667 -24.07 -15.26 -1.38
CA GLU A 667 -24.90 -16.04 -0.46
C GLU A 667 -25.72 -17.12 -1.19
N ASP A 668 -26.26 -16.81 -2.37
CA ASP A 668 -27.04 -17.77 -3.17
C ASP A 668 -26.18 -18.91 -3.72
N GLU A 669 -24.96 -18.63 -4.18
CA GLU A 669 -24.03 -19.67 -4.66
C GLU A 669 -23.58 -20.59 -3.52
N LEU A 670 -23.29 -20.03 -2.34
CA LEU A 670 -22.92 -20.80 -1.17
C LEU A 670 -24.10 -21.67 -0.69
N LEU A 671 -25.30 -21.10 -0.63
CA LEU A 671 -26.52 -21.82 -0.25
C LEU A 671 -26.77 -23.02 -1.18
N ALA A 672 -26.72 -22.81 -2.48
CA ALA A 672 -26.87 -23.88 -3.47
C ALA A 672 -25.80 -24.98 -3.32
N THR A 673 -24.57 -24.60 -2.95
CA THR A 673 -23.49 -25.56 -2.71
C THR A 673 -23.74 -26.38 -1.44
N ILE A 674 -24.21 -25.75 -0.36
CA ILE A 674 -24.59 -26.44 0.89
C ILE A 674 -25.72 -27.43 0.62
N GLU A 675 -26.77 -27.02 -0.07
CA GLU A 675 -27.91 -27.88 -0.42
C GLU A 675 -27.47 -29.08 -1.26
N ARG A 676 -26.62 -28.85 -2.27
CA ARG A 676 -26.05 -29.92 -3.10
C ARG A 676 -25.27 -30.96 -2.27
N VAL A 677 -24.45 -30.52 -1.31
CA VAL A 677 -23.67 -31.44 -0.46
C VAL A 677 -24.60 -32.22 0.47
N LYS A 678 -25.64 -31.58 1.01
CA LYS A 678 -26.66 -32.25 1.85
C LYS A 678 -27.41 -33.33 1.08
N GLU A 679 -27.84 -33.03 -0.14
CA GLU A 679 -28.50 -34.01 -1.01
C GLU A 679 -27.57 -35.19 -1.33
N ALA A 680 -26.28 -34.94 -1.53
CA ALA A 680 -25.31 -35.98 -1.83
C ALA A 680 -24.94 -36.86 -0.62
N LEU A 681 -25.17 -36.38 0.61
CA LEU A 681 -24.71 -36.97 1.88
C LEU A 681 -25.83 -37.02 2.95
N PRO A 682 -26.96 -37.71 2.74
CA PRO A 682 -28.14 -37.67 3.63
C PRO A 682 -27.92 -38.23 5.06
N GLY A 683 -26.74 -38.78 5.37
CA GLY A 683 -26.39 -39.34 6.68
C GLY A 683 -25.21 -38.65 7.37
N VAL A 684 -24.61 -37.62 6.77
CA VAL A 684 -23.47 -36.88 7.33
C VAL A 684 -23.92 -35.44 7.59
N PRO A 685 -23.83 -34.92 8.83
CA PRO A 685 -24.23 -33.55 9.10
C PRO A 685 -23.39 -32.55 8.28
N VAL A 686 -24.05 -31.53 7.71
CA VAL A 686 -23.39 -30.51 6.87
C VAL A 686 -23.43 -29.16 7.57
N GLY A 687 -22.27 -28.56 7.77
CA GLY A 687 -22.12 -27.20 8.32
C GLY A 687 -21.44 -26.23 7.35
N TYR A 688 -21.43 -24.96 7.73
CA TYR A 688 -20.65 -23.89 7.11
C TYR A 688 -19.82 -23.21 8.19
N VAL A 689 -18.57 -22.85 7.86
CA VAL A 689 -17.64 -22.20 8.78
C VAL A 689 -17.51 -20.73 8.43
N ASP A 690 -17.73 -19.84 9.40
CA ASP A 690 -17.46 -18.40 9.25
C ASP A 690 -17.28 -17.68 10.60
N ALA A 691 -16.93 -16.39 10.54
CA ALA A 691 -16.92 -15.53 11.71
C ALA A 691 -18.32 -15.46 12.35
N TYR A 692 -18.38 -15.57 13.68
CA TYR A 692 -19.60 -15.71 14.47
C TYR A 692 -20.76 -14.76 14.09
N TYR A 693 -20.46 -13.49 13.81
CA TYR A 693 -21.47 -12.48 13.50
C TYR A 693 -22.12 -12.65 12.12
N LEU A 694 -21.51 -13.41 11.20
CA LEU A 694 -22.08 -13.63 9.87
C LEU A 694 -23.29 -14.57 9.90
N PHE A 695 -23.41 -15.42 10.92
CA PHE A 695 -24.61 -16.23 11.13
C PHE A 695 -25.84 -15.41 11.56
N GLU A 696 -25.62 -14.23 12.15
CA GLU A 696 -26.70 -13.26 12.42
C GLU A 696 -27.11 -12.51 11.15
N GLN A 697 -26.14 -12.19 10.29
CA GLN A 697 -26.33 -11.38 9.08
C GLN A 697 -26.92 -12.19 7.92
N HIS A 698 -26.64 -13.50 7.87
CA HIS A 698 -27.06 -14.41 6.79
C HIS A 698 -27.94 -15.55 7.32
N PRO A 699 -29.18 -15.26 7.77
CA PRO A 699 -30.06 -16.24 8.40
C PRO A 699 -30.43 -17.41 7.47
N ARG A 700 -30.38 -17.23 6.15
CA ARG A 700 -30.63 -18.32 5.18
C ARG A 700 -29.54 -19.38 5.23
N ILE A 701 -28.27 -18.96 5.35
CA ILE A 701 -27.13 -19.88 5.49
C ILE A 701 -27.20 -20.60 6.83
N THR A 702 -27.49 -19.87 7.91
CA THR A 702 -27.72 -20.43 9.25
C THR A 702 -28.86 -21.46 9.22
N ALA A 703 -29.94 -21.19 8.48
CA ALA A 703 -31.06 -22.11 8.31
C ALA A 703 -30.70 -23.38 7.49
N ALA A 704 -29.83 -23.26 6.49
CA ALA A 704 -29.44 -24.37 5.62
C ALA A 704 -28.50 -25.40 6.29
N CYS A 705 -27.66 -24.96 7.24
CA CYS A 705 -26.71 -25.83 7.94
C CYS A 705 -27.41 -26.78 8.93
N ASP A 706 -26.90 -28.01 9.10
CA ASP A 706 -27.33 -28.94 10.15
C ASP A 706 -26.63 -28.66 11.49
N VAL A 707 -25.40 -28.14 11.41
CA VAL A 707 -24.58 -27.69 12.54
C VAL A 707 -23.94 -26.35 12.20
N ILE A 708 -23.83 -25.45 13.18
CA ILE A 708 -23.18 -24.15 13.00
C ILE A 708 -21.73 -24.23 13.44
N LEU A 709 -20.81 -23.82 12.57
CA LEU A 709 -19.37 -23.85 12.82
C LEU A 709 -18.86 -22.40 12.88
N SER A 710 -18.60 -21.93 14.10
CA SER A 710 -18.33 -20.51 14.36
C SER A 710 -16.87 -20.28 14.70
N ASN A 711 -16.21 -19.41 13.95
CA ASN A 711 -14.87 -18.93 14.24
C ASN A 711 -14.95 -17.77 15.25
N CYS A 712 -14.29 -17.93 16.39
CA CYS A 712 -14.29 -16.96 17.49
C CYS A 712 -12.86 -16.51 17.78
N TYR A 713 -12.52 -15.26 17.42
CA TYR A 713 -11.15 -14.75 17.51
C TYR A 713 -11.03 -13.50 18.38
N PRO A 714 -11.03 -13.63 19.73
CA PRO A 714 -10.81 -12.49 20.61
C PRO A 714 -9.53 -11.71 20.30
N PHE A 715 -8.47 -12.40 19.88
CA PHE A 715 -7.21 -11.77 19.47
C PHE A 715 -7.39 -10.86 18.26
N TRP A 716 -8.02 -11.35 17.19
CA TRP A 716 -8.24 -10.58 15.95
C TRP A 716 -9.33 -9.50 16.06
N GLU A 717 -10.09 -9.50 17.16
CA GLU A 717 -11.00 -8.40 17.53
C GLU A 717 -10.38 -7.46 18.59
N GLY A 718 -9.10 -7.65 18.91
CA GLY A 718 -8.33 -6.72 19.73
C GLY A 718 -8.64 -6.76 21.22
N CYS A 719 -9.28 -7.84 21.69
CA CYS A 719 -9.64 -8.04 23.08
C CYS A 719 -8.41 -8.34 23.94
N PRO A 720 -8.17 -7.64 25.06
CA PRO A 720 -7.12 -7.99 26.01
C PRO A 720 -7.27 -9.44 26.51
N ARG A 721 -6.15 -10.10 26.81
CA ARG A 721 -6.12 -11.50 27.22
C ARG A 721 -7.04 -11.76 28.42
N GLU A 722 -7.09 -10.82 29.36
CA GLU A 722 -7.89 -10.87 30.59
C GLU A 722 -9.39 -10.97 30.34
N GLN A 723 -9.86 -10.50 29.19
CA GLN A 723 -11.26 -10.49 28.81
C GLN A 723 -11.55 -11.46 27.65
N ALA A 724 -10.53 -12.12 27.10
CA ALA A 724 -10.63 -12.87 25.86
C ALA A 724 -11.60 -14.04 25.94
N VAL A 725 -11.63 -14.77 27.06
CA VAL A 725 -12.53 -15.93 27.24
C VAL A 725 -13.97 -15.48 27.44
N ALA A 726 -14.20 -14.44 28.25
CA ALA A 726 -15.53 -13.85 28.41
C ALA A 726 -16.06 -13.29 27.08
N TYR A 727 -15.19 -12.74 26.24
CA TYR A 727 -15.58 -12.26 24.93
C TYR A 727 -15.87 -13.41 23.95
N MET A 728 -15.06 -14.48 23.97
CA MET A 728 -15.35 -15.69 23.21
C MET A 728 -16.69 -16.32 23.61
N GLN A 729 -17.05 -16.27 24.91
CA GLN A 729 -18.37 -16.70 25.39
C GLN A 729 -19.50 -15.89 24.78
N ASP A 730 -19.35 -14.56 24.71
CA ASP A 730 -20.33 -13.68 24.04
C ASP A 730 -20.47 -14.02 22.56
N MET A 731 -19.37 -14.20 21.83
CA MET A 731 -19.38 -14.62 20.41
C MET A 731 -20.16 -15.93 20.21
N TRP A 732 -19.92 -16.92 21.07
CA TRP A 732 -20.62 -18.20 21.02
C TRP A 732 -22.11 -18.04 21.36
N GLN A 733 -22.46 -17.28 22.40
CA GLN A 733 -23.85 -17.03 22.79
C GLN A 733 -24.66 -16.34 21.69
N ARG A 734 -24.04 -15.37 21.02
CA ARG A 734 -24.61 -14.69 19.85
C ARG A 734 -24.93 -15.66 18.72
N THR A 735 -23.98 -16.53 18.38
CA THR A 735 -24.20 -17.60 17.39
C THR A 735 -25.32 -18.54 17.86
N GLN A 736 -25.30 -18.95 19.13
CA GLN A 736 -26.28 -19.87 19.71
C GLN A 736 -27.71 -19.31 19.70
N ALA A 737 -27.86 -17.99 19.84
CA ALA A 737 -29.15 -17.31 19.80
C ALA A 737 -29.82 -17.38 18.41
N VAL A 738 -29.03 -17.38 17.33
CA VAL A 738 -29.53 -17.45 15.94
C VAL A 738 -29.49 -18.86 15.36
N ALA A 739 -28.85 -19.83 16.04
CA ALA A 739 -28.71 -21.21 15.56
C ALA A 739 -30.04 -22.00 15.50
N GLY A 740 -31.13 -21.49 16.06
CA GLY A 740 -32.44 -22.13 15.97
C GLY A 740 -32.50 -23.52 16.63
N GLY A 741 -31.77 -23.70 17.74
CA GLY A 741 -31.67 -24.97 18.47
C GLY A 741 -30.66 -25.98 17.90
N LYS A 742 -29.98 -25.64 16.80
CA LYS A 742 -28.90 -26.46 16.24
C LYS A 742 -27.67 -26.42 17.15
N ARG A 743 -26.87 -27.48 17.08
CA ARG A 743 -25.55 -27.55 17.76
C ARG A 743 -24.64 -26.47 17.19
N VAL A 744 -23.96 -25.73 18.07
CA VAL A 744 -22.95 -24.73 17.71
C VAL A 744 -21.59 -25.21 18.19
N ILE A 745 -20.65 -25.35 17.27
CA ILE A 745 -19.27 -25.74 17.54
C ILE A 745 -18.39 -24.52 17.30
N ILE A 746 -17.46 -24.22 18.23
CA ILE A 746 -16.41 -23.23 17.96
C ILE A 746 -15.38 -23.92 17.07
N SER A 747 -15.41 -23.61 15.78
CA SER A 747 -14.59 -24.27 14.77
C SER A 747 -13.15 -23.79 14.76
N GLU A 748 -12.89 -22.59 15.32
CA GLU A 748 -11.55 -22.07 15.56
C GLU A 748 -11.53 -21.06 16.71
N THR A 749 -10.56 -21.21 17.60
CA THR A 749 -10.15 -20.19 18.57
C THR A 749 -8.71 -20.46 19.02
N GLY A 750 -7.97 -19.42 19.42
CA GLY A 750 -6.60 -19.57 19.89
C GLY A 750 -5.99 -18.26 20.36
N TRP A 751 -4.72 -18.33 20.75
CA TRP A 751 -3.93 -17.16 21.11
C TRP A 751 -2.47 -17.35 20.71
N PRO A 752 -1.86 -16.41 19.97
CA PRO A 752 -0.50 -16.56 19.51
C PRO A 752 0.50 -16.34 20.66
N ASP A 753 1.57 -17.13 20.71
CA ASP A 753 2.62 -16.96 21.73
C ASP A 753 3.67 -15.91 21.33
N GLN A 754 3.76 -15.59 20.04
CA GLN A 754 4.73 -14.64 19.46
C GLN A 754 4.09 -13.77 18.37
N GLY A 755 4.79 -12.70 17.99
CA GLY A 755 4.40 -11.76 16.94
C GLY A 755 3.94 -10.41 17.49
N SER A 756 3.25 -9.63 16.66
CA SER A 756 2.81 -8.28 16.99
C SER A 756 1.49 -8.26 17.74
N ALA A 757 1.37 -7.33 18.69
CA ALA A 757 0.09 -7.04 19.35
C ALA A 757 -0.95 -6.50 18.36
N PHE A 758 -2.21 -6.86 18.56
CA PHE A 758 -3.35 -6.35 17.82
C PHE A 758 -4.30 -5.61 18.79
N HIS A 759 -4.28 -4.28 18.77
CA HIS A 759 -4.98 -3.43 19.74
C HIS A 759 -4.70 -3.81 21.21
N GLY A 760 -5.70 -4.25 21.97
CA GLY A 760 -5.56 -4.71 23.35
C GLY A 760 -5.01 -6.13 23.47
N ALA A 761 -5.08 -6.93 22.40
CA ALA A 761 -4.60 -8.30 22.35
C ALA A 761 -3.07 -8.32 22.18
N ARG A 762 -2.36 -8.98 23.08
CA ARG A 762 -0.89 -9.08 23.06
C ARG A 762 -0.46 -10.55 23.04
N PRO A 763 0.34 -10.99 22.05
CA PRO A 763 0.89 -12.33 22.06
C PRO A 763 1.92 -12.49 23.18
N SER A 764 1.89 -13.64 23.84
CA SER A 764 2.92 -14.05 24.80
C SER A 764 2.76 -15.54 25.10
N GLN A 765 3.85 -16.22 25.48
CA GLN A 765 3.79 -17.61 25.91
C GLN A 765 2.86 -17.81 27.11
N ASP A 766 2.94 -16.92 28.10
CA ASP A 766 2.09 -16.93 29.28
C ASP A 766 0.60 -16.73 28.90
N GLY A 767 0.34 -15.81 27.97
CA GLY A 767 -1.01 -15.53 27.45
C GLY A 767 -1.58 -16.69 26.65
N ALA A 768 -0.77 -17.35 25.83
CA ALA A 768 -1.18 -18.53 25.05
C ALA A 768 -1.55 -19.71 25.94
N MET A 769 -0.71 -20.03 26.95
CA MET A 769 -1.00 -21.09 27.92
C MET A 769 -2.26 -20.79 28.74
N ARG A 770 -2.41 -19.56 29.26
CA ARG A 770 -3.61 -19.15 30.01
C ARG A 770 -4.87 -19.21 29.16
N TYR A 771 -4.82 -18.64 27.96
CA TYR A 771 -5.97 -18.66 27.06
C TYR A 771 -6.40 -20.08 26.71
N PHE A 772 -5.44 -20.97 26.45
CA PHE A 772 -5.72 -22.39 26.24
C PHE A 772 -6.41 -23.02 27.45
N LEU A 773 -5.83 -22.88 28.65
CA LEU A 773 -6.38 -23.45 29.89
C LEU A 773 -7.79 -22.93 30.19
N ASP A 774 -7.97 -21.61 30.17
CA ASP A 774 -9.25 -20.96 30.44
C ASP A 774 -10.32 -21.40 29.43
N THR A 775 -9.95 -21.51 28.16
CA THR A 775 -10.84 -21.97 27.08
C THR A 775 -11.26 -23.43 27.28
N GLN A 776 -10.31 -24.34 27.56
CA GLN A 776 -10.62 -25.75 27.79
C GLN A 776 -11.48 -25.96 29.04
N GLN A 777 -11.19 -25.22 30.11
CA GLN A 777 -11.98 -25.28 31.34
C GLN A 777 -13.42 -24.84 31.10
N TRP A 778 -13.61 -23.69 30.44
CA TRP A 778 -14.94 -23.20 30.12
C TRP A 778 -15.69 -24.15 29.18
N ALA A 779 -15.05 -24.60 28.09
CA ALA A 779 -15.65 -25.51 27.12
C ALA A 779 -16.20 -26.78 27.77
N LYS A 780 -15.44 -27.35 28.72
CA LYS A 780 -15.86 -28.52 29.50
C LYS A 780 -17.05 -28.23 30.43
N GLN A 781 -17.08 -27.06 31.06
CA GLN A 781 -18.17 -26.65 31.95
C GLN A 781 -19.46 -26.35 31.19
N ALA A 782 -19.35 -25.66 30.06
CA ALA A 782 -20.47 -25.29 29.20
C ALA A 782 -20.91 -26.42 28.26
N ASN A 783 -20.17 -27.55 28.23
CA ASN A 783 -20.36 -28.65 27.29
C ASN A 783 -20.38 -28.17 25.82
N VAL A 784 -19.39 -27.34 25.47
CA VAL A 784 -19.21 -26.77 24.14
C VAL A 784 -18.03 -27.43 23.46
N ASP A 785 -18.23 -27.85 22.22
CA ASP A 785 -17.17 -28.42 21.39
C ASP A 785 -16.31 -27.30 20.81
N VAL A 786 -15.00 -27.40 21.01
CA VAL A 786 -14.03 -26.37 20.60
C VAL A 786 -12.88 -27.01 19.83
N PHE A 787 -12.57 -26.43 18.67
CA PHE A 787 -11.37 -26.72 17.91
C PHE A 787 -10.33 -25.61 18.14
N TYR A 788 -9.16 -25.99 18.65
CA TYR A 788 -8.06 -25.04 18.81
C TYR A 788 -7.45 -24.69 17.43
N PHE A 789 -7.09 -23.42 17.25
CA PHE A 789 -6.78 -22.78 15.95
C PHE A 789 -5.71 -23.49 15.12
N ALA A 790 -4.65 -23.98 15.75
CA ALA A 790 -3.60 -24.70 15.04
C ALA A 790 -2.97 -25.76 15.94
N ALA A 791 -2.80 -26.97 15.42
CA ALA A 791 -1.94 -27.96 16.04
C ALA A 791 -0.47 -27.51 15.98
N PHE A 792 0.06 -27.24 14.79
CA PHE A 792 1.47 -26.89 14.58
C PHE A 792 1.63 -25.41 14.23
N ASP A 793 2.78 -24.84 14.56
CA ASP A 793 3.21 -23.55 14.01
C ASP A 793 3.38 -23.66 12.49
N GLU A 794 2.80 -22.70 11.76
CA GLU A 794 2.70 -22.72 10.31
C GLU A 794 3.48 -21.56 9.70
N ALA A 795 4.76 -21.79 9.43
CA ALA A 795 5.67 -20.75 8.94
C ALA A 795 5.20 -20.05 7.64
N TRP A 796 4.39 -20.71 6.82
CA TRP A 796 3.83 -20.14 5.59
C TRP A 796 2.74 -19.07 5.86
N LYS A 797 2.13 -19.04 7.04
CA LYS A 797 1.09 -18.06 7.41
C LYS A 797 1.62 -16.63 7.60
N VAL A 798 2.93 -16.43 7.73
CA VAL A 798 3.55 -15.10 7.87
C VAL A 798 3.20 -14.18 6.69
N GLY A 799 3.10 -14.74 5.48
CA GLY A 799 2.78 -13.98 4.27
C GLY A 799 1.33 -13.45 4.23
N GLN A 800 0.41 -14.05 4.98
CA GLN A 800 -1.04 -13.81 4.87
C GLN A 800 -1.64 -13.19 6.13
N GLU A 801 -1.28 -13.71 7.31
CA GLU A 801 -1.82 -13.30 8.61
C GLU A 801 -0.86 -12.35 9.37
N GLY A 802 0.28 -12.00 8.78
CA GLY A 802 1.33 -11.24 9.44
C GLY A 802 2.17 -12.10 10.38
N ASP A 803 3.02 -11.47 11.18
CA ASP A 803 4.03 -12.14 12.02
C ASP A 803 3.43 -13.10 13.06
N VAL A 804 2.24 -12.81 13.60
CA VAL A 804 1.54 -13.71 14.54
C VAL A 804 1.06 -15.00 13.89
N GLY A 805 0.77 -15.00 12.58
CA GLY A 805 0.13 -16.12 11.87
C GLY A 805 0.90 -17.45 11.97
N ALA A 806 2.22 -17.39 12.16
CA ALA A 806 3.04 -18.58 12.30
C ALA A 806 3.03 -19.20 13.70
N PHE A 807 2.58 -18.48 14.74
CA PHE A 807 2.86 -18.82 16.14
C PHE A 807 1.60 -19.15 16.95
N TRP A 808 0.67 -19.88 16.35
CA TRP A 808 -0.57 -20.31 17.01
C TRP A 808 -0.57 -21.78 17.43
N GLY A 809 0.44 -22.54 17.03
CA GLY A 809 0.52 -23.97 17.31
C GLY A 809 0.75 -24.26 18.79
N LEU A 810 0.18 -25.38 19.25
CA LEU A 810 0.58 -26.01 20.52
C LEU A 810 1.92 -26.74 20.37
N TRP A 811 2.22 -27.20 19.16
CA TRP A 811 3.52 -27.69 18.74
C TRP A 811 4.19 -26.68 17.82
N ASN A 812 5.51 -26.62 17.85
CA ASN A 812 6.26 -25.82 16.88
C ASN A 812 6.24 -26.48 15.49
N LYS A 813 6.85 -25.83 14.49
CA LYS A 813 6.88 -26.29 13.10
C LYS A 813 7.49 -27.71 12.92
N ASP A 814 8.36 -28.11 13.85
CA ASP A 814 9.07 -29.39 13.86
C ASP A 814 8.32 -30.48 14.64
N GLY A 815 7.13 -30.17 15.18
CA GLY A 815 6.32 -31.10 15.95
C GLY A 815 6.79 -31.31 17.40
N LYS A 816 7.64 -30.42 17.93
CA LYS A 816 7.98 -30.39 19.36
C LYS A 816 6.95 -29.60 20.13
N LEU A 817 6.53 -30.12 21.29
CA LEU A 817 5.55 -29.45 22.14
C LEU A 817 6.13 -28.13 22.64
N LYS A 818 5.33 -27.06 22.59
CA LYS A 818 5.75 -25.74 23.09
C LYS A 818 5.55 -25.66 24.59
N PHE A 819 6.26 -24.71 25.21
CA PHE A 819 6.21 -24.42 26.64
C PHE A 819 6.78 -25.53 27.54
N GLU A 820 7.68 -26.37 27.03
CA GLU A 820 8.52 -27.25 27.84
C GLU A 820 9.70 -26.44 28.41
N GLU A 821 9.57 -26.00 29.67
CA GLU A 821 10.69 -25.46 30.47
C GLU A 821 11.27 -26.51 31.41
#